data_AF-A0A117NJH7-F1
#
_entry.id   AF-A0A117NJH7-F1
#
_cell.length_a   1.000
_cell.length_b   1.000
_cell.length_c   1.000
_cell.angle_alpha   90.00
_cell.angle_beta   90.00
_cell.angle_gamma   90.00
#
_symmetry.space_group_name_H-M   'P 1'
#
loop_
_entity.id
_entity.type
_entity.pdbx_description
1 polymer ?
#
loop_
_entity_poly.entity_id
_entity_poly.type
_entity_poly.pdbx_seq_one_letter_code
_entity_poly.pdbx_strand_id
1 'polypeptide(L)'
;MFSSQGATAVADNTTQHKWRFFRSGGFDQVALETGADLQHLSELDPKLWTVLSCPTSGLEIDSRTLALLDLDTDGQIRVPEIQAAVSWCCQRLTDADLMFQSAGVPLDAISDADENGAAIKTAALRVLQYTGKTADDSLQVDDFTDKSRLFSPDHLNGDGVVMAELAADDDVKQLISDIVSVLGGVADRSGGKGTDTEMLSSFMAQAQAIVDWHKAGAAESEDLQPLGSDTAAAVAVFDSVQAKVDDFFVRCQLAAFDSRAAQALNPEATVYAVLANRAIGQGDDDIAALPLAEVGAGLALPLGQGINPAWAEKIQQLCQVVVKPLLGKTPDSLSFADWSAISAKLATWRAWQAAKPDSALHQLELERLATIVTSDTSARLEQLIALDLAEKTFADNVDAVERLVHYQRNLVTLLRNYVSLSDFYQGENKAIFQAGTLYLDQRSCELVLYVADMARHASMAPFSGCYLVYCTCTRHGEAAVNIVAALTGGDVDELMVPGRNGIFYDRKGRDWKASVIKVVAQPVSIRQAFWSPYKRVAAFIESQLQKFAASRDKDIEAKTTSGVASAAATPAAATSGFDIAKFAGIFAAIGLALGALGTMLAAVVAGLFSLQWWQVPLVLLGVMLLISCPSMLMAFMTLRRRNLGPLLDANGWAVNTRAKINVPFGAALTGLAKLPKGAKRSLKDPYAEKKQPWGLILLALLLIAAASGYWLYW
;
A
#
# COMPACT_ATOMS: atom_id res chain seq x y z
N MET A 1 58.50 -23.29 -37.27
CA MET A 1 58.01 -23.88 -36.01
C MET A 1 58.96 -23.41 -34.92
N PHE A 2 58.60 -22.32 -34.24
CA PHE A 2 59.43 -21.73 -33.20
C PHE A 2 59.26 -22.50 -31.90
N SER A 3 60.41 -22.83 -31.30
CA SER A 3 60.55 -23.33 -29.94
C SER A 3 61.03 -22.16 -29.07
N SER A 4 60.32 -21.85 -27.98
CA SER A 4 60.81 -20.98 -26.90
C SER A 4 60.13 -21.40 -25.60
N GLN A 5 60.87 -22.10 -24.75
CA GLN A 5 61.33 -21.60 -23.44
C GLN A 5 60.20 -21.37 -22.42
N GLY A 6 60.12 -22.31 -21.47
CA GLY A 6 59.41 -22.12 -20.23
C GLY A 6 60.09 -21.05 -19.38
N ALA A 7 59.36 -19.98 -19.12
CA ALA A 7 59.54 -19.17 -17.94
C ALA A 7 58.52 -19.70 -16.91
N THR A 8 59.02 -20.39 -15.89
CA THR A 8 58.28 -20.59 -14.63
C THR A 8 58.02 -19.22 -14.04
N ALA A 9 56.83 -18.68 -14.30
CA ALA A 9 56.26 -17.62 -13.50
C ALA A 9 56.13 -18.16 -12.07
N VAL A 10 56.85 -17.52 -11.16
CA VAL A 10 56.66 -17.65 -9.73
C VAL A 10 55.21 -17.27 -9.46
N ALA A 11 54.38 -18.26 -9.18
CA ALA A 11 53.05 -18.01 -8.67
C ALA A 11 53.21 -17.34 -7.30
N ASP A 12 52.88 -16.05 -7.23
CA ASP A 12 52.62 -15.38 -5.97
C ASP A 12 51.57 -16.21 -5.22
N ASN A 13 51.98 -16.86 -4.14
CA ASN A 13 51.10 -17.48 -3.17
C ASN A 13 50.33 -16.34 -2.46
N THR A 14 49.30 -15.81 -3.13
CA THR A 14 48.24 -15.05 -2.46
C THR A 14 47.58 -16.01 -1.49
N THR A 15 47.78 -15.76 -0.21
CA THR A 15 47.21 -16.58 0.85
C THR A 15 45.69 -16.47 0.76
N GLN A 16 45.04 -17.56 0.33
CA GLN A 16 43.58 -17.64 0.21
C GLN A 16 42.91 -17.16 1.50
N HIS A 17 41.95 -16.23 1.39
CA HIS A 17 41.26 -15.65 2.56
C HIS A 17 40.60 -16.74 3.41
N LYS A 18 40.77 -16.63 4.73
CA LYS A 18 40.29 -17.64 5.69
C LYS A 18 38.94 -17.26 6.25
N TRP A 19 37.88 -17.65 5.54
CA TRP A 19 36.50 -17.46 6.00
C TRP A 19 36.21 -18.15 7.33
N ARG A 20 35.59 -17.41 8.25
CA ARG A 20 35.06 -17.95 9.50
C ARG A 20 33.56 -18.17 9.35
N PHE A 21 33.09 -19.33 9.78
CA PHE A 21 31.67 -19.65 9.83
C PHE A 21 31.25 -19.91 11.26
N PHE A 22 30.05 -19.46 11.63
CA PHE A 22 29.40 -19.80 12.88
C PHE A 22 28.10 -20.55 12.60
N ARG A 23 27.66 -21.36 13.55
CA ARG A 23 26.45 -22.18 13.41
C ARG A 23 25.37 -21.69 14.34
N SER A 24 24.32 -21.09 13.78
CA SER A 24 23.09 -20.76 14.51
C SER A 24 21.86 -21.17 13.71
N GLY A 25 20.71 -21.37 14.39
CA GLY A 25 19.48 -21.83 13.75
C GLY A 25 19.53 -23.25 13.12
N GLY A 26 20.69 -23.91 13.10
CA GLY A 26 20.89 -25.24 12.54
C GLY A 26 21.57 -25.29 11.16
N PHE A 27 22.16 -24.19 10.70
CA PHE A 27 22.97 -24.11 9.47
C PHE A 27 24.20 -23.20 9.69
N ASP A 28 25.18 -23.26 8.79
CA ASP A 28 26.42 -22.50 8.88
C ASP A 28 26.27 -21.14 8.18
N GLN A 29 26.72 -20.08 8.83
CA GLN A 29 26.62 -18.68 8.41
C GLN A 29 28.01 -18.06 8.42
N VAL A 30 28.33 -17.25 7.41
CA VAL A 30 29.61 -16.53 7.37
C VAL A 30 29.65 -15.46 8.46
N ALA A 31 30.78 -15.36 9.17
CA ALA A 31 31.05 -14.28 10.10
C ALA A 31 31.74 -13.14 9.36
N LEU A 32 31.14 -11.95 9.35
CA LEU A 32 31.75 -10.72 8.84
C LEU A 32 32.18 -9.91 10.05
N GLU A 33 33.46 -10.01 10.41
CA GLU A 33 34.03 -9.41 11.62
C GLU A 33 35.12 -8.38 11.31
N THR A 34 35.76 -8.47 10.14
CA THR A 34 36.94 -7.68 9.77
C THR A 34 36.81 -7.07 8.38
N GLY A 35 37.57 -6.01 8.12
CA GLY A 35 37.69 -5.36 6.81
C GLY A 35 38.22 -6.30 5.73
N ALA A 36 39.06 -7.27 6.10
CA ALA A 36 39.51 -8.32 5.20
C ALA A 36 38.34 -9.20 4.68
N ASP A 37 37.33 -9.45 5.51
CA ASP A 37 36.12 -10.17 5.09
C ASP A 37 35.31 -9.38 4.05
N LEU A 38 35.30 -8.05 4.16
CA LEU A 38 34.64 -7.17 3.19
C LEU A 38 35.38 -7.13 1.85
N GLN A 39 36.71 -7.02 1.89
CA GLN A 39 37.56 -7.00 0.69
C GLN A 39 37.41 -8.27 -0.17
N HIS A 40 37.25 -9.43 0.48
CA HIS A 40 37.11 -10.72 -0.21
C HIS A 40 35.64 -11.13 -0.42
N LEU A 41 34.64 -10.30 -0.06
CA LEU A 41 33.22 -10.67 -0.11
C LEU A 41 32.76 -11.12 -1.51
N SER A 42 33.35 -10.60 -2.59
CA SER A 42 33.08 -11.00 -3.97
C SER A 42 33.52 -12.44 -4.28
N GLU A 43 34.46 -13.00 -3.52
CA GLU A 43 34.96 -14.37 -3.66
C GLU A 43 34.05 -15.41 -2.96
N LEU A 44 33.18 -14.96 -2.05
CA LEU A 44 32.25 -15.82 -1.33
C LEU A 44 31.12 -16.27 -2.26
N ASP A 45 30.94 -17.59 -2.43
CA ASP A 45 29.84 -18.15 -3.25
C ASP A 45 28.48 -17.59 -2.76
N PRO A 46 27.70 -16.91 -3.62
CA PRO A 46 26.38 -16.39 -3.26
C PRO A 46 25.42 -17.43 -2.68
N LYS A 47 25.62 -18.73 -2.95
CA LYS A 47 24.83 -19.81 -2.33
C LYS A 47 24.99 -19.89 -0.82
N LEU A 48 26.08 -19.35 -0.28
CA LEU A 48 26.35 -19.27 1.16
C LEU A 48 25.70 -18.03 1.80
N TRP A 49 25.12 -17.14 0.99
CA TRP A 49 24.39 -15.98 1.48
C TRP A 49 22.98 -16.40 1.88
N THR A 50 22.50 -15.85 2.99
CA THR A 50 21.17 -16.15 3.52
C THR A 50 20.06 -15.52 2.69
N VAL A 51 20.31 -14.31 2.17
CA VAL A 51 19.41 -13.53 1.34
C VAL A 51 20.11 -13.14 0.04
N LEU A 52 19.37 -13.13 -1.06
CA LEU A 52 19.84 -12.72 -2.40
C LEU A 52 19.16 -11.46 -2.92
N SER A 53 18.04 -11.04 -2.33
CA SER A 53 17.46 -9.71 -2.50
C SER A 53 16.68 -9.27 -1.26
N CYS A 54 16.65 -7.96 -0.98
CA CYS A 54 15.80 -7.38 0.04
C CYS A 54 15.11 -6.10 -0.47
N PRO A 55 13.91 -5.75 0.04
CA PRO A 55 13.23 -4.52 -0.35
C PRO A 55 13.89 -3.27 0.26
N THR A 56 13.72 -2.12 -0.38
CA THR A 56 14.17 -0.82 0.15
C THR A 56 13.22 -0.19 1.17
N SER A 57 12.06 -0.81 1.41
CA SER A 57 11.00 -0.30 2.29
C SER A 57 10.58 -1.32 3.35
N GLY A 58 9.95 -0.83 4.43
CA GLY A 58 9.49 -1.67 5.53
C GLY A 58 10.61 -2.26 6.40
N LEU A 59 11.82 -1.70 6.30
CA LEU A 59 12.99 -2.09 7.07
C LEU A 59 13.33 -1.02 8.10
N GLU A 60 13.81 -1.47 9.25
CA GLU A 60 14.24 -0.65 10.38
C GLU A 60 15.74 -0.35 10.28
N ILE A 61 16.12 0.32 9.19
CA ILE A 61 17.45 0.85 8.88
C ILE A 61 17.26 2.19 8.16
N ASP A 62 18.32 2.98 8.06
CA ASP A 62 18.29 4.27 7.38
C ASP A 62 17.82 4.14 5.92
N SER A 63 16.71 4.82 5.58
CA SER A 63 16.11 4.74 4.24
C SER A 63 16.98 5.38 3.17
N ARG A 64 17.77 6.40 3.53
CA ARG A 64 18.71 7.04 2.60
C ARG A 64 19.82 6.07 2.20
N THR A 65 20.39 5.29 3.13
CA THR A 65 21.33 4.21 2.80
C THR A 65 20.73 3.19 1.83
N LEU A 66 19.47 2.77 2.04
CA LEU A 66 18.82 1.82 1.13
C LEU A 66 18.62 2.41 -0.27
N ALA A 67 18.23 3.68 -0.36
CA ALA A 67 18.08 4.38 -1.64
C ALA A 67 19.43 4.59 -2.37
N LEU A 68 20.54 4.74 -1.64
CA LEU A 68 21.87 4.85 -2.25
C LEU A 68 22.39 3.50 -2.79
N LEU A 69 21.90 2.39 -2.25
CA LEU A 69 22.25 1.03 -2.66
C LEU A 69 21.44 0.55 -3.88
N ASP A 70 20.20 1.01 -4.02
CA ASP A 70 19.28 0.71 -5.11
C ASP A 70 19.66 1.54 -6.36
N LEU A 71 20.60 1.00 -7.15
CA LEU A 71 21.21 1.73 -8.26
C LEU A 71 20.29 1.80 -9.49
N ASP A 72 19.39 0.83 -9.65
CA ASP A 72 18.43 0.77 -10.76
C ASP A 72 17.04 1.30 -10.39
N THR A 73 16.83 1.69 -9.14
CA THR A 73 15.58 2.25 -8.59
C THR A 73 14.38 1.29 -8.71
N ASP A 74 14.62 -0.02 -8.75
CA ASP A 74 13.57 -1.05 -8.81
C ASP A 74 12.92 -1.35 -7.45
N GLY A 75 13.44 -0.75 -6.36
CA GLY A 75 12.97 -0.94 -4.99
C GLY A 75 13.48 -2.23 -4.34
N GLN A 76 14.48 -2.90 -4.92
CA GLN A 76 15.11 -4.12 -4.44
C GLN A 76 16.64 -4.00 -4.47
N ILE A 77 17.26 -4.33 -3.35
CA ILE A 77 18.72 -4.42 -3.27
C ILE A 77 19.13 -5.88 -3.51
N ARG A 78 19.98 -6.11 -4.49
CA ARG A 78 20.46 -7.42 -4.95
C ARG A 78 21.95 -7.62 -4.65
N VAL A 79 22.42 -8.86 -4.81
CA VAL A 79 23.83 -9.23 -4.58
C VAL A 79 24.84 -8.33 -5.33
N PRO A 80 24.66 -8.01 -6.63
CA PRO A 80 25.64 -7.17 -7.33
C PRO A 80 25.78 -5.77 -6.75
N GLU A 81 24.69 -5.17 -6.26
CA GLU A 81 24.69 -3.83 -5.66
C GLU A 81 25.38 -3.84 -4.30
N ILE A 82 25.15 -4.87 -3.49
CA ILE A 82 25.90 -5.09 -2.24
C ILE A 82 27.39 -5.23 -2.52
N GLN A 83 27.77 -6.06 -3.50
CA GLN A 83 29.17 -6.25 -3.88
C GLN A 83 29.80 -4.95 -4.40
N ALA A 84 29.08 -4.19 -5.21
CA ALA A 84 29.53 -2.89 -5.72
C ALA A 84 29.73 -1.89 -4.59
N ALA A 85 28.80 -1.80 -3.64
CA ALA A 85 28.88 -0.90 -2.49
C ALA A 85 30.06 -1.25 -1.57
N VAL A 86 30.25 -2.55 -1.26
CA VAL A 86 31.37 -3.01 -0.43
C VAL A 86 32.71 -2.76 -1.13
N SER A 87 32.82 -3.13 -2.41
CA SER A 87 34.02 -2.88 -3.20
C SER A 87 34.36 -1.39 -3.26
N TRP A 88 33.35 -0.54 -3.49
CA TRP A 88 33.53 0.91 -3.50
C TRP A 88 33.99 1.46 -2.15
N CYS A 89 33.41 1.03 -1.03
CA CYS A 89 33.89 1.41 0.31
C CYS A 89 35.36 1.00 0.53
N CYS A 90 35.72 -0.24 0.19
CA CYS A 90 37.09 -0.72 0.33
C CYS A 90 38.10 0.04 -0.54
N GLN A 91 37.67 0.61 -1.67
CA GLN A 91 38.50 1.46 -2.54
C GLN A 91 38.60 2.92 -2.06
N ARG A 92 37.63 3.40 -1.28
CA ARG A 92 37.59 4.79 -0.76
C ARG A 92 38.18 4.94 0.62
N LEU A 93 38.31 3.86 1.39
CA LEU A 93 38.90 3.86 2.72
C LEU A 93 40.35 3.38 2.68
N THR A 94 41.22 3.98 3.50
CA THR A 94 42.59 3.50 3.70
C THR A 94 42.61 2.20 4.51
N ASP A 95 41.69 2.08 5.48
CA ASP A 95 41.47 0.89 6.29
C ASP A 95 39.99 0.48 6.27
N ALA A 96 39.71 -0.73 5.78
CA ALA A 96 38.36 -1.29 5.71
C ALA A 96 37.80 -1.67 7.09
N ASP A 97 38.64 -1.82 8.13
CA ASP A 97 38.18 -2.09 9.50
C ASP A 97 37.34 -0.94 10.07
N LEU A 98 37.46 0.29 9.53
CA LEU A 98 36.62 1.43 9.89
C LEU A 98 35.12 1.15 9.74
N MET A 99 34.73 0.26 8.82
CA MET A 99 33.33 -0.13 8.59
C MET A 99 32.70 -0.83 9.80
N PHE A 100 33.50 -1.40 10.70
CA PHE A 100 33.04 -2.09 11.90
C PHE A 100 33.10 -1.20 13.16
N GLN A 101 33.63 0.03 13.04
CA GLN A 101 33.76 0.97 14.14
C GLN A 101 32.48 1.78 14.36
N SER A 102 32.49 2.66 15.37
CA SER A 102 31.39 3.60 15.61
C SER A 102 31.18 4.54 14.41
N ALA A 103 29.96 5.06 14.27
CA ALA A 103 29.61 5.95 13.17
C ALA A 103 30.51 7.20 13.11
N GLY A 104 31.05 7.48 11.94
CA GLY A 104 31.91 8.62 11.68
C GLY A 104 33.06 8.28 10.75
N VAL A 105 33.32 9.14 9.77
CA VAL A 105 34.45 8.98 8.85
C VAL A 105 35.45 10.12 9.10
N PRO A 106 36.63 9.83 9.68
CA PRO A 106 37.68 10.84 9.81
C PRO A 106 38.33 11.10 8.45
N LEU A 107 38.86 12.31 8.26
CA LEU A 107 39.39 12.76 6.97
C LEU A 107 40.62 11.96 6.51
N ASP A 108 41.43 11.50 7.46
CA ASP A 108 42.63 10.69 7.24
C ASP A 108 42.32 9.25 6.78
N ALA A 109 41.13 8.74 7.10
CA ALA A 109 40.67 7.43 6.66
C ALA A 109 40.20 7.41 5.19
N ILE A 110 40.00 8.57 4.55
CA ILE A 110 39.66 8.65 3.13
C ILE A 110 40.93 8.50 2.30
N SER A 111 40.93 7.49 1.43
CA SER A 111 42.03 7.18 0.51
C SER A 111 42.14 8.24 -0.58
N ASP A 112 43.36 8.71 -0.83
CA ASP A 112 43.76 9.61 -1.91
C ASP A 112 44.62 8.91 -2.96
N ALA A 113 44.53 7.57 -3.05
CA ALA A 113 45.33 6.76 -3.95
C ALA A 113 44.99 6.96 -5.45
N ASP A 114 43.76 7.36 -5.78
CA ASP A 114 43.31 7.69 -7.13
C ASP A 114 42.75 9.13 -7.20
N GLU A 115 42.64 9.66 -8.42
CA GLU A 115 42.12 11.02 -8.66
C GLU A 115 40.74 11.23 -8.02
N ASN A 116 39.88 10.22 -8.10
CA ASN A 116 38.56 10.23 -7.48
C ASN A 116 38.64 10.28 -5.94
N GLY A 117 39.49 9.47 -5.31
CA GLY A 117 39.70 9.49 -3.87
C GLY A 117 40.23 10.83 -3.37
N ALA A 118 41.21 11.42 -4.08
CA ALA A 118 41.74 12.74 -3.77
C ALA A 118 40.66 13.84 -3.88
N ALA A 119 39.79 13.76 -4.89
CA ALA A 119 38.69 14.70 -5.06
C ALA A 119 37.62 14.56 -3.95
N ILE A 120 37.26 13.33 -3.57
CA ILE A 120 36.35 13.04 -2.45
C ILE A 120 36.93 13.56 -1.14
N LYS A 121 38.23 13.34 -0.88
CA LYS A 121 38.91 13.84 0.32
C LYS A 121 38.92 15.38 0.37
N THR A 122 39.13 16.03 -0.77
CA THR A 122 39.04 17.49 -0.88
C THR A 122 37.62 17.99 -0.61
N ALA A 123 36.60 17.31 -1.14
CA ALA A 123 35.21 17.62 -0.87
C ALA A 123 34.83 17.41 0.60
N ALA A 124 35.29 16.32 1.22
CA ALA A 124 35.11 16.04 2.64
C ALA A 124 35.67 17.16 3.53
N LEU A 125 36.87 17.65 3.23
CA LEU A 125 37.46 18.79 3.94
C LEU A 125 36.59 20.06 3.82
N ARG A 126 36.06 20.35 2.64
CA ARG A 126 35.16 21.49 2.42
C ARG A 126 33.85 21.35 3.19
N VAL A 127 33.27 20.14 3.22
CA VAL A 127 32.06 19.85 4.02
C VAL A 127 32.31 20.11 5.50
N LEU A 128 33.45 19.68 6.05
CA LEU A 128 33.83 19.99 7.44
C LEU A 128 33.91 21.50 7.68
N GLN A 129 34.55 22.25 6.78
CA GLN A 129 34.66 23.71 6.88
C GLN A 129 33.28 24.41 6.85
N TYR A 130 32.38 24.00 5.95
CA TYR A 130 31.03 24.56 5.84
C TYR A 130 30.12 24.21 7.01
N THR A 131 30.37 23.08 7.66
CA THR A 131 29.65 22.69 8.89
C THR A 131 30.27 23.27 10.16
N GLY A 132 31.33 24.07 10.04
CA GLY A 132 32.02 24.73 11.16
C GLY A 132 32.93 23.81 11.96
N LYS A 133 33.31 22.66 11.39
CA LYS A 133 34.20 21.65 11.98
C LYS A 133 35.65 21.82 11.50
N THR A 134 36.57 21.21 12.24
CA THR A 134 37.99 21.17 11.93
C THR A 134 38.35 19.87 11.19
N ALA A 135 39.56 19.81 10.62
CA ALA A 135 40.02 18.60 9.92
C ALA A 135 40.24 17.39 10.85
N ASP A 136 40.32 17.62 12.16
CA ASP A 136 40.45 16.57 13.18
C ASP A 136 39.09 15.95 13.58
N ASP A 137 37.98 16.58 13.16
CA ASP A 137 36.64 16.08 13.43
C ASP A 137 36.21 15.02 12.41
N SER A 138 35.32 14.12 12.83
CA SER A 138 34.73 13.11 11.94
C SER A 138 33.49 13.63 11.20
N LEU A 139 33.37 13.23 9.94
CA LEU A 139 32.16 13.42 9.13
C LEU A 139 31.05 12.49 9.62
N GLN A 140 29.87 13.06 9.80
CA GLN A 140 28.68 12.38 10.29
C GLN A 140 27.52 12.53 9.29
N VAL A 141 26.54 11.63 9.34
CA VAL A 141 25.36 11.72 8.45
C VAL A 141 24.64 13.06 8.61
N ASP A 142 24.61 13.59 9.83
CA ASP A 142 23.93 14.85 10.15
C ASP A 142 24.55 16.06 9.42
N ASP A 143 25.82 15.97 8.99
CA ASP A 143 26.53 17.03 8.25
C ASP A 143 25.92 17.26 6.85
N PHE A 144 25.16 16.28 6.33
CA PHE A 144 24.54 16.32 5.00
C PHE A 144 23.03 16.59 5.04
N THR A 145 22.47 16.80 6.24
CA THR A 145 21.02 17.03 6.39
C THR A 145 20.62 18.44 5.93
N ASP A 146 21.47 19.44 6.19
CA ASP A 146 21.24 20.83 5.78
C ASP A 146 22.03 21.16 4.52
N LYS A 147 21.47 20.82 3.37
CA LYS A 147 22.11 21.03 2.06
C LYS A 147 22.37 22.50 1.75
N SER A 148 21.61 23.42 2.33
CA SER A 148 21.79 24.87 2.14
C SER A 148 23.12 25.39 2.67
N ARG A 149 23.77 24.67 3.58
CA ARG A 149 25.14 24.98 4.05
C ARG A 149 26.22 24.48 3.10
N LEU A 150 25.94 23.41 2.36
CA LEU A 150 26.90 22.76 1.47
C LEU A 150 26.88 23.38 0.07
N PHE A 151 25.71 23.85 -0.36
CA PHE A 151 25.49 24.46 -1.65
C PHE A 151 24.82 25.82 -1.47
N SER A 152 25.46 26.86 -2.00
CA SER A 152 24.91 28.20 -1.97
C SER A 152 24.07 28.46 -3.23
N PRO A 153 22.88 29.08 -3.13
CA PRO A 153 22.00 29.35 -4.28
C PRO A 153 22.61 30.21 -5.40
N ASP A 154 23.69 30.93 -5.12
CA ASP A 154 24.41 31.82 -6.02
C ASP A 154 25.62 31.16 -6.72
N HIS A 155 25.84 29.86 -6.52
CA HIS A 155 26.95 29.10 -7.12
C HIS A 155 26.45 27.94 -7.97
N LEU A 156 27.21 27.63 -9.03
CA LEU A 156 26.97 26.43 -9.84
C LEU A 156 27.20 25.18 -9.00
N ASN A 157 26.24 24.25 -9.02
CA ASN A 157 26.25 23.03 -8.22
C ASN A 157 26.06 21.76 -9.07
N GLY A 158 25.84 21.89 -10.38
CA GLY A 158 25.91 20.77 -11.31
C GLY A 158 24.69 19.85 -11.38
N ASP A 159 23.55 20.23 -10.81
CA ASP A 159 22.31 19.45 -10.92
C ASP A 159 21.46 19.82 -12.15
N GLY A 160 21.81 20.90 -12.87
CA GLY A 160 21.04 21.40 -14.01
C GLY A 160 19.77 22.16 -13.62
N VAL A 161 19.61 22.52 -12.35
CA VAL A 161 18.53 23.33 -11.81
C VAL A 161 19.08 24.71 -11.47
N VAL A 162 18.60 25.74 -12.15
CA VAL A 162 19.09 27.11 -11.96
C VAL A 162 18.10 27.91 -11.13
N MET A 163 18.59 28.48 -10.03
CA MET A 163 17.84 29.41 -9.19
C MET A 163 17.99 30.86 -9.68
N ALA A 164 17.05 31.73 -9.28
CA ALA A 164 17.10 33.14 -9.65
C ALA A 164 18.37 33.82 -9.12
N GLU A 165 18.84 33.45 -7.95
CA GLU A 165 20.03 33.99 -7.29
C GLU A 165 21.33 33.73 -8.08
N LEU A 166 21.38 32.67 -8.88
CA LEU A 166 22.52 32.32 -9.73
C LEU A 166 22.63 33.21 -10.98
N ALA A 167 21.49 33.74 -11.47
CA ALA A 167 21.48 34.61 -12.64
C ALA A 167 22.04 36.00 -12.28
N ALA A 168 22.95 36.53 -13.09
CA ALA A 168 23.43 37.91 -12.91
C ALA A 168 22.46 38.95 -13.51
N ASP A 169 21.73 38.55 -14.55
CA ASP A 169 20.83 39.42 -15.33
C ASP A 169 19.41 39.43 -14.76
N ASP A 170 18.85 40.62 -14.53
CA ASP A 170 17.53 40.78 -13.93
C ASP A 170 16.38 40.23 -14.80
N ASP A 171 16.52 40.21 -16.13
CA ASP A 171 15.51 39.61 -17.02
C ASP A 171 15.45 38.09 -16.86
N VAL A 172 16.62 37.45 -16.71
CA VAL A 172 16.75 36.01 -16.48
C VAL A 172 16.24 35.65 -15.08
N LYS A 173 16.55 36.45 -14.06
CA LYS A 173 15.98 36.29 -12.71
C LYS A 173 14.46 36.31 -12.71
N GLN A 174 13.90 37.29 -13.42
CA GLN A 174 12.45 37.43 -13.51
C GLN A 174 11.85 36.26 -14.27
N LEU A 175 12.47 35.79 -15.37
CA LEU A 175 12.01 34.60 -16.09
C LEU A 175 11.99 33.35 -15.20
N ILE A 176 13.04 33.11 -14.41
CA ILE A 176 13.10 31.98 -13.46
C ILE A 176 11.97 32.12 -12.42
N SER A 177 11.76 33.33 -11.90
CA SER A 177 10.69 33.60 -10.93
C SER A 177 9.30 33.38 -11.52
N ASP A 178 9.08 33.81 -12.76
CA ASP A 178 7.83 33.62 -13.51
C ASP A 178 7.56 32.10 -13.68
N ILE A 179 8.57 31.33 -14.11
CA ILE A 179 8.48 29.87 -14.26
C ILE A 179 8.15 29.19 -12.93
N VAL A 180 8.90 29.49 -11.86
CA VAL A 180 8.71 28.88 -10.53
C VAL A 180 7.34 29.23 -9.96
N SER A 181 6.84 30.45 -10.17
CA SER A 181 5.54 30.88 -9.67
C SER A 181 4.37 30.15 -10.34
N VAL A 182 4.48 29.87 -11.65
CA VAL A 182 3.39 29.29 -12.46
C VAL A 182 3.45 27.77 -12.50
N LEU A 183 4.64 27.18 -12.66
CA LEU A 183 4.86 25.74 -12.81
C LEU A 183 5.33 25.06 -11.51
N GLY A 184 5.59 25.83 -10.45
CA GLY A 184 5.90 25.32 -9.12
C GLY A 184 7.38 25.05 -8.85
N GLY A 185 8.25 25.12 -9.87
CA GLY A 185 9.71 24.96 -9.76
C GLY A 185 10.19 23.53 -9.45
N VAL A 186 11.47 23.27 -9.74
CA VAL A 186 12.18 22.03 -9.38
C VAL A 186 13.08 22.30 -8.19
N ALA A 187 13.21 21.34 -7.27
CA ALA A 187 14.08 21.49 -6.11
C ALA A 187 15.56 21.44 -6.54
N ASP A 188 16.30 22.49 -6.22
CA ASP A 188 17.74 22.61 -6.41
C ASP A 188 18.50 21.94 -5.24
N ARG A 189 19.76 21.54 -5.46
CA ARG A 189 20.63 20.96 -4.43
C ARG A 189 20.81 21.87 -3.20
N SER A 190 20.74 23.19 -3.32
CA SER A 190 20.75 24.13 -2.18
C SER A 190 19.49 24.08 -1.32
N GLY A 191 18.43 23.41 -1.78
CA GLY A 191 17.12 23.30 -1.13
C GLY A 191 16.12 24.36 -1.59
N GLY A 192 16.52 25.31 -2.43
CA GLY A 192 15.62 26.27 -3.08
C GLY A 192 14.85 25.67 -4.26
N LYS A 193 14.02 26.50 -4.91
CA LYS A 193 13.29 26.14 -6.13
C LYS A 193 13.87 26.89 -7.32
N GLY A 194 14.25 26.16 -8.36
CA GLY A 194 14.74 26.69 -9.62
C GLY A 194 13.98 26.15 -10.81
N THR A 195 14.58 26.29 -11.99
CA THR A 195 14.09 25.76 -13.26
C THR A 195 15.15 24.92 -13.94
N ASP A 196 14.72 23.85 -14.59
CA ASP A 196 15.55 22.98 -15.42
C ASP A 196 15.19 23.12 -16.91
N THR A 197 15.87 22.35 -17.77
CA THR A 197 15.64 22.35 -19.22
C THR A 197 14.23 21.91 -19.59
N GLU A 198 13.67 20.90 -18.91
CA GLU A 198 12.34 20.37 -19.23
C GLU A 198 11.26 21.41 -18.89
N MET A 199 11.33 22.01 -17.70
CA MET A 199 10.40 23.03 -17.26
C MET A 199 10.48 24.30 -18.10
N LEU A 200 11.69 24.73 -18.48
CA LEU A 200 11.87 25.87 -19.40
C LEU A 200 11.24 25.57 -20.77
N SER A 201 11.50 24.39 -21.34
CA SER A 201 10.93 24.02 -22.65
C SER A 201 9.40 23.96 -22.63
N SER A 202 8.82 23.42 -21.55
CA SER A 202 7.37 23.38 -21.32
C SER A 202 6.78 24.78 -21.18
N PHE A 203 7.43 25.65 -20.39
CA PHE A 203 7.03 27.04 -20.23
C PHE A 203 7.02 27.78 -21.57
N MET A 204 8.09 27.65 -22.36
CA MET A 204 8.21 28.31 -23.66
C MET A 204 7.16 27.81 -24.66
N ALA A 205 6.89 26.51 -24.70
CA ALA A 205 5.85 25.94 -25.56
C ALA A 205 4.46 26.47 -25.18
N GLN A 206 4.14 26.54 -23.89
CA GLN A 206 2.86 27.08 -23.41
C GLN A 206 2.74 28.59 -23.66
N ALA A 207 3.81 29.35 -23.42
CA ALA A 207 3.85 30.79 -23.66
C ALA A 207 3.64 31.10 -25.16
N GLN A 208 4.33 30.36 -26.04
CA GLN A 208 4.17 30.49 -27.49
C GLN A 208 2.74 30.19 -27.93
N ALA A 209 2.13 29.11 -27.43
CA ALA A 209 0.75 28.77 -27.76
C ALA A 209 -0.25 29.85 -27.34
N ILE A 210 -0.05 30.48 -26.17
CA ILE A 210 -0.90 31.58 -25.69
C ILE A 210 -0.71 32.83 -26.56
N VAL A 211 0.53 33.20 -26.87
CA VAL A 211 0.84 34.35 -27.74
C VAL A 211 0.25 34.15 -29.14
N ASP A 212 0.39 32.95 -29.72
CA ASP A 212 -0.17 32.62 -31.03
C ASP A 212 -1.71 32.62 -31.01
N TRP A 213 -2.34 32.13 -29.94
CA TRP A 213 -3.79 32.20 -29.75
C TRP A 213 -4.28 33.65 -29.69
N HIS A 214 -3.61 34.52 -28.93
CA HIS A 214 -3.93 35.95 -28.88
C HIS A 214 -3.70 36.64 -30.22
N LYS A 215 -2.63 36.30 -30.94
CA LYS A 215 -2.35 36.84 -32.29
C LYS A 215 -3.40 36.42 -33.30
N ALA A 216 -3.86 35.17 -33.26
CA ALA A 216 -4.98 34.70 -34.07
C ALA A 216 -6.28 35.44 -33.73
N GLY A 217 -6.49 35.79 -32.46
CA GLY A 217 -7.61 36.57 -31.95
C GLY A 217 -7.61 38.05 -32.38
N ALA A 218 -6.41 38.63 -32.50
CA ALA A 218 -6.18 40.03 -32.85
C ALA A 218 -6.19 40.30 -34.37
N ALA A 219 -6.30 39.26 -35.20
CA ALA A 219 -6.52 39.44 -36.62
C ALA A 219 -7.86 40.16 -36.82
N GLU A 220 -7.85 41.39 -37.34
CA GLU A 220 -9.04 42.15 -37.74
C GLU A 220 -9.71 41.50 -38.96
N SER A 221 -10.23 40.30 -38.78
CA SER A 221 -10.97 39.55 -39.77
C SER A 221 -12.47 39.67 -39.48
N GLU A 222 -13.23 40.13 -40.46
CA GLU A 222 -14.70 40.14 -40.40
C GLU A 222 -15.27 38.75 -40.12
N ASP A 223 -14.56 37.68 -40.49
CA ASP A 223 -14.97 36.29 -40.22
C ASP A 223 -14.82 35.89 -38.75
N LEU A 224 -13.87 36.50 -38.02
CA LEU A 224 -13.62 36.22 -36.60
C LEU A 224 -14.43 37.13 -35.68
N GLN A 225 -14.61 38.40 -36.06
CA GLN A 225 -15.36 39.40 -35.29
C GLN A 225 -16.47 40.03 -36.14
N PRO A 226 -17.52 39.27 -36.52
CA PRO A 226 -18.61 39.77 -37.36
C PRO A 226 -19.37 40.96 -36.78
N LEU A 227 -19.24 41.22 -35.47
CA LEU A 227 -19.84 42.37 -34.77
C LEU A 227 -18.78 43.24 -34.06
N GLY A 228 -17.50 43.12 -34.43
CA GLY A 228 -16.40 43.80 -33.74
C GLY A 228 -16.34 43.43 -32.25
N SER A 229 -16.22 44.44 -31.37
CA SER A 229 -16.17 44.27 -29.91
C SER A 229 -17.38 43.55 -29.31
N ASP A 230 -18.54 43.62 -29.97
CA ASP A 230 -19.78 43.04 -29.47
C ASP A 230 -19.90 41.53 -29.77
N THR A 231 -18.99 40.98 -30.58
CA THR A 231 -18.99 39.56 -30.97
C THR A 231 -18.98 38.63 -29.76
N ALA A 232 -18.16 38.92 -28.74
CA ALA A 232 -18.07 38.09 -27.54
C ALA A 232 -19.40 38.06 -26.76
N ALA A 233 -20.05 39.22 -26.62
CA ALA A 233 -21.36 39.31 -25.97
C ALA A 233 -22.45 38.59 -26.78
N ALA A 234 -22.41 38.72 -28.11
CA ALA A 234 -23.33 38.04 -29.01
C ALA A 234 -23.17 36.51 -28.95
N VAL A 235 -21.96 35.98 -28.90
CA VAL A 235 -21.72 34.54 -28.75
C VAL A 235 -22.20 34.04 -27.40
N ALA A 236 -21.94 34.76 -26.31
CA ALA A 236 -22.43 34.37 -24.99
C ALA A 236 -23.97 34.26 -24.95
N VAL A 237 -24.68 35.21 -25.57
CA VAL A 237 -26.14 35.16 -25.70
C VAL A 237 -26.56 33.99 -26.59
N PHE A 238 -25.91 33.78 -27.73
CA PHE A 238 -26.18 32.67 -28.64
C PHE A 238 -26.02 31.31 -27.94
N ASP A 239 -24.89 31.06 -27.28
CA ASP A 239 -24.59 29.79 -26.61
C ASP A 239 -25.58 29.52 -25.47
N SER A 240 -26.09 30.56 -24.79
CA SER A 240 -27.06 30.42 -23.69
C SER A 240 -28.42 29.86 -24.11
N VAL A 241 -28.79 29.98 -25.39
CA VAL A 241 -30.07 29.52 -25.95
C VAL A 241 -29.89 28.45 -27.03
N GLN A 242 -28.67 28.22 -27.51
CA GLN A 242 -28.37 27.36 -28.65
C GLN A 242 -29.04 25.99 -28.51
N ALA A 243 -28.79 25.29 -27.41
CA ALA A 243 -29.31 23.94 -27.19
C ALA A 243 -30.86 23.87 -27.29
N LYS A 244 -31.55 24.91 -26.80
CA LYS A 244 -33.01 24.96 -26.79
C LYS A 244 -33.60 25.32 -28.16
N VAL A 245 -32.93 26.19 -28.90
CA VAL A 245 -33.31 26.56 -30.28
C VAL A 245 -33.03 25.40 -31.24
N ASP A 246 -31.90 24.70 -31.08
CA ASP A 246 -31.55 23.50 -31.83
C ASP A 246 -32.56 22.37 -31.57
N ASP A 247 -32.93 22.10 -30.31
CA ASP A 247 -33.98 21.15 -29.94
C ASP A 247 -35.32 21.50 -30.61
N PHE A 248 -35.73 22.78 -30.59
CA PHE A 248 -36.96 23.21 -31.26
C PHE A 248 -36.95 22.88 -32.76
N PHE A 249 -35.88 23.24 -33.48
CA PHE A 249 -35.82 22.98 -34.92
C PHE A 249 -35.73 21.48 -35.23
N VAL A 250 -35.01 20.69 -34.44
CA VAL A 250 -34.96 19.22 -34.57
C VAL A 250 -36.36 18.63 -34.40
N ARG A 251 -37.13 19.07 -33.39
CA ARG A 251 -38.51 18.63 -33.20
C ARG A 251 -39.43 19.02 -34.35
N CYS A 252 -39.31 20.24 -34.88
CA CYS A 252 -40.08 20.68 -36.06
C CYS A 252 -39.73 19.87 -37.32
N GLN A 253 -38.47 19.49 -37.50
CA GLN A 253 -38.04 18.60 -38.59
C GLN A 253 -38.58 17.18 -38.40
N LEU A 254 -38.57 16.65 -37.17
CA LEU A 254 -39.15 15.34 -36.86
C LEU A 254 -40.67 15.31 -37.09
N ALA A 255 -41.37 16.39 -36.72
CA ALA A 255 -42.79 16.57 -37.01
C ALA A 255 -43.09 16.66 -38.52
N ALA A 256 -42.17 17.21 -39.31
CA ALA A 256 -42.26 17.23 -40.77
C ALA A 256 -41.96 15.86 -41.41
N PHE A 257 -41.08 15.07 -40.80
CA PHE A 257 -40.75 13.71 -41.23
C PHE A 257 -41.90 12.72 -40.99
N ASP A 258 -42.52 12.75 -39.80
CA ASP A 258 -43.69 11.95 -39.47
C ASP A 258 -44.76 12.80 -38.75
N SER A 259 -45.87 13.03 -39.43
CA SER A 259 -47.01 13.80 -38.90
C SER A 259 -47.54 13.27 -37.55
N ARG A 260 -47.35 11.98 -37.24
CA ARG A 260 -47.74 11.38 -35.95
C ARG A 260 -46.89 11.87 -34.78
N ALA A 261 -45.65 12.28 -35.04
CA ALA A 261 -44.75 12.77 -34.01
C ALA A 261 -45.15 14.16 -33.47
N ALA A 262 -45.80 15.00 -34.30
CA ALA A 262 -46.14 16.37 -33.94
C ALA A 262 -46.97 16.48 -32.64
N GLN A 263 -47.91 15.56 -32.42
CA GLN A 263 -48.73 15.54 -31.22
C GLN A 263 -47.92 15.16 -29.96
N ALA A 264 -47.04 14.16 -30.08
CA ALA A 264 -46.23 13.67 -28.96
C ALA A 264 -45.06 14.61 -28.57
N LEU A 265 -44.64 15.49 -29.48
CA LEU A 265 -43.55 16.43 -29.25
C LEU A 265 -44.00 17.72 -28.53
N ASN A 266 -45.31 17.94 -28.42
CA ASN A 266 -45.92 19.03 -27.65
C ASN A 266 -46.46 18.51 -26.30
N PRO A 267 -46.51 19.33 -25.25
CA PRO A 267 -46.97 18.89 -23.93
C PRO A 267 -48.45 18.48 -23.94
N GLU A 268 -48.76 17.35 -23.29
CA GLU A 268 -50.15 16.95 -23.07
C GLU A 268 -50.83 17.83 -22.00
N ALA A 269 -52.17 17.88 -22.02
CA ALA A 269 -52.97 18.67 -21.07
C ALA A 269 -52.68 18.34 -19.59
N THR A 270 -52.27 17.10 -19.31
CA THR A 270 -51.90 16.61 -17.97
C THR A 270 -50.68 17.31 -17.39
N VAL A 271 -49.72 17.75 -18.22
CA VAL A 271 -48.52 18.49 -17.81
C VAL A 271 -48.93 19.86 -17.25
N TYR A 272 -49.89 20.54 -17.89
CA TYR A 272 -50.39 21.84 -17.42
C TYR A 272 -51.25 21.74 -16.16
N ALA A 273 -51.93 20.61 -15.93
CA ALA A 273 -52.71 20.39 -14.72
C ALA A 273 -51.85 20.36 -13.43
N VAL A 274 -50.60 19.91 -13.54
CA VAL A 274 -49.63 19.92 -12.44
C VAL A 274 -49.20 21.37 -12.12
N LEU A 275 -48.94 22.17 -13.14
CA LEU A 275 -48.53 23.57 -13.01
C LEU A 275 -49.66 24.46 -12.46
N ALA A 276 -50.92 24.15 -12.77
CA ALA A 276 -52.09 24.94 -12.35
C ALA A 276 -52.33 24.93 -10.82
N ASN A 277 -51.80 23.95 -10.09
CA ASN A 277 -52.02 23.80 -8.64
C ASN A 277 -50.99 24.56 -7.78
N ARG A 278 -50.11 25.36 -8.38
CA ARG A 278 -49.10 26.16 -7.67
C ARG A 278 -48.87 27.52 -8.33
N ALA A 279 -48.25 28.43 -7.60
CA ALA A 279 -47.72 29.66 -8.17
C ALA A 279 -46.50 29.33 -9.05
N ILE A 280 -46.45 29.93 -10.25
CA ILE A 280 -45.42 29.67 -11.25
C ILE A 280 -44.53 30.93 -11.35
N GLY A 281 -43.22 30.76 -11.15
CA GLY A 281 -42.23 31.82 -11.33
C GLY A 281 -41.67 31.86 -12.76
N GLN A 282 -41.03 32.98 -13.14
CA GLN A 282 -40.40 33.14 -14.46
C GLN A 282 -39.19 32.21 -14.69
N GLY A 283 -38.56 31.68 -13.63
CA GLY A 283 -37.44 30.74 -13.70
C GLY A 283 -37.80 29.31 -13.28
N ASP A 284 -39.06 28.90 -13.44
CA ASP A 284 -39.51 27.56 -13.07
C ASP A 284 -38.94 26.49 -14.03
N ASP A 285 -38.19 25.52 -13.49
CA ASP A 285 -37.52 24.46 -14.27
C ASP A 285 -38.51 23.62 -15.07
N ASP A 286 -39.72 23.37 -14.53
CA ASP A 286 -40.75 22.57 -15.20
C ASP A 286 -41.26 23.30 -16.46
N ILE A 287 -41.30 24.63 -16.44
CA ILE A 287 -41.63 25.45 -17.61
C ILE A 287 -40.44 25.53 -18.56
N ALA A 288 -39.23 25.73 -18.07
CA ALA A 288 -38.03 25.78 -18.91
C ALA A 288 -37.81 24.47 -19.71
N ALA A 289 -38.26 23.33 -19.18
CA ALA A 289 -38.24 22.04 -19.84
C ALA A 289 -39.19 21.93 -21.05
N LEU A 290 -40.33 22.65 -21.05
CA LEU A 290 -41.29 22.63 -22.17
C LEU A 290 -40.67 23.15 -23.48
N PRO A 291 -41.20 22.78 -24.66
CA PRO A 291 -40.72 23.31 -25.95
C PRO A 291 -40.65 24.83 -25.98
N LEU A 292 -39.73 25.38 -26.77
CA LEU A 292 -39.49 26.82 -26.85
C LEU A 292 -40.67 27.59 -27.44
N ALA A 293 -41.38 26.97 -28.39
CA ALA A 293 -42.63 27.41 -28.99
C ALA A 293 -43.40 26.15 -29.44
N GLU A 294 -44.61 26.33 -29.98
CA GLU A 294 -45.40 25.21 -30.54
C GLU A 294 -44.62 24.47 -31.64
N VAL A 295 -44.50 23.16 -31.50
CA VAL A 295 -43.78 22.31 -32.46
C VAL A 295 -44.72 21.88 -33.58
N GLY A 296 -44.31 22.08 -34.82
CA GLY A 296 -45.07 21.68 -36.00
C GLY A 296 -44.20 21.55 -37.25
N ALA A 297 -44.74 20.89 -38.27
CA ALA A 297 -44.01 20.64 -39.52
C ALA A 297 -43.63 21.96 -40.21
N GLY A 298 -42.32 22.23 -40.32
CA GLY A 298 -41.80 23.40 -41.03
C GLY A 298 -42.04 24.75 -40.35
N LEU A 299 -42.37 24.78 -39.05
CA LEU A 299 -42.57 26.03 -38.33
C LEU A 299 -41.26 26.78 -38.07
N ALA A 300 -41.32 28.11 -38.18
CA ALA A 300 -40.27 29.02 -37.77
C ALA A 300 -40.42 29.37 -36.29
N LEU A 301 -39.30 29.69 -35.60
CA LEU A 301 -39.31 30.07 -34.19
C LEU A 301 -39.89 31.50 -34.05
N PRO A 302 -41.02 31.72 -33.38
CA PRO A 302 -41.48 33.08 -33.10
C PRO A 302 -40.48 33.83 -32.23
N LEU A 303 -40.24 35.12 -32.51
CA LEU A 303 -39.33 35.99 -31.73
C LEU A 303 -40.07 36.98 -30.80
N GLY A 304 -41.41 36.99 -30.85
CA GLY A 304 -42.26 37.89 -30.05
C GLY A 304 -43.29 37.15 -29.20
N GLN A 305 -44.47 36.88 -29.76
CA GLN A 305 -45.55 36.17 -29.05
C GLN A 305 -45.50 34.66 -29.32
N GLY A 306 -45.95 33.86 -28.35
CA GLY A 306 -45.97 32.40 -28.46
C GLY A 306 -44.67 31.69 -28.08
N ILE A 307 -43.74 32.40 -27.43
CA ILE A 307 -42.53 31.82 -26.83
C ILE A 307 -42.84 31.36 -25.41
N ASN A 308 -42.20 30.27 -25.01
CA ASN A 308 -42.16 29.80 -23.63
C ASN A 308 -41.72 30.92 -22.67
N PRO A 309 -42.52 31.26 -21.64
CA PRO A 309 -42.25 32.40 -20.76
C PRO A 309 -40.93 32.29 -19.99
N ALA A 310 -40.42 31.08 -19.72
CA ALA A 310 -39.11 30.90 -19.07
C ALA A 310 -37.91 31.27 -19.97
N TRP A 311 -38.14 31.37 -21.28
CA TRP A 311 -37.11 31.69 -22.27
C TRP A 311 -37.34 33.04 -22.98
N ALA A 312 -38.49 33.69 -22.76
CA ALA A 312 -38.89 34.90 -23.48
C ALA A 312 -37.85 36.02 -23.39
N GLU A 313 -37.30 36.28 -22.20
CA GLU A 313 -36.25 37.30 -22.02
C GLU A 313 -34.96 36.95 -22.78
N LYS A 314 -34.50 35.71 -22.69
CA LYS A 314 -33.28 35.24 -23.39
C LYS A 314 -33.44 35.29 -24.91
N ILE A 315 -34.63 34.95 -25.44
CA ILE A 315 -34.92 35.05 -26.87
C ILE A 315 -35.05 36.50 -27.33
N GLN A 316 -35.58 37.39 -26.50
CA GLN A 316 -35.57 38.83 -26.78
C GLN A 316 -34.13 39.38 -26.81
N GLN A 317 -33.27 38.97 -25.88
CA GLN A 317 -31.85 39.32 -25.88
C GLN A 317 -31.13 38.75 -27.13
N LEU A 318 -31.39 37.49 -27.51
CA LEU A 318 -30.90 36.91 -28.76
C LEU A 318 -31.32 37.76 -29.97
N CYS A 319 -32.58 38.20 -30.00
CA CYS A 319 -33.11 39.01 -31.09
C CYS A 319 -32.35 40.35 -31.21
N GLN A 320 -32.12 41.03 -30.08
CA GLN A 320 -31.49 42.35 -30.05
C GLN A 320 -29.98 42.30 -30.30
N VAL A 321 -29.27 41.35 -29.69
CA VAL A 321 -27.80 41.30 -29.65
C VAL A 321 -27.23 40.45 -30.79
N VAL A 322 -27.97 39.46 -31.30
CA VAL A 322 -27.46 38.50 -32.29
C VAL A 322 -28.21 38.59 -33.62
N VAL A 323 -29.54 38.42 -33.62
CA VAL A 323 -30.33 38.33 -34.86
C VAL A 323 -30.34 39.64 -35.63
N LYS A 324 -30.69 40.75 -34.96
CA LYS A 324 -30.76 42.07 -35.60
C LYS A 324 -29.41 42.52 -36.16
N PRO A 325 -28.29 42.42 -35.42
CA PRO A 325 -26.98 42.85 -35.94
C PRO A 325 -26.44 41.95 -37.07
N LEU A 326 -26.62 40.63 -37.00
CA LEU A 326 -26.06 39.70 -38.01
C LEU A 326 -26.88 39.53 -39.28
N LEU A 327 -28.21 39.71 -39.20
CA LEU A 327 -29.11 39.60 -40.36
C LEU A 327 -29.52 40.98 -40.93
N GLY A 328 -29.23 42.07 -40.22
CA GLY A 328 -29.60 43.44 -40.63
C GLY A 328 -31.11 43.73 -40.59
N LYS A 329 -31.92 42.80 -40.09
CA LYS A 329 -33.38 42.89 -39.97
C LYS A 329 -33.86 42.25 -38.67
N THR A 330 -35.05 42.64 -38.24
CA THR A 330 -35.70 42.09 -37.05
C THR A 330 -36.95 41.32 -37.52
N PRO A 331 -36.82 40.02 -37.88
CA PRO A 331 -37.97 39.26 -38.36
C PRO A 331 -38.91 38.92 -37.20
N ASP A 332 -40.20 38.74 -37.48
CA ASP A 332 -41.17 38.30 -36.47
C ASP A 332 -40.96 36.83 -36.06
N SER A 333 -40.31 36.04 -36.93
CA SER A 333 -39.95 34.64 -36.71
C SER A 333 -38.60 34.30 -37.34
N LEU A 334 -37.83 33.42 -36.70
CA LEU A 334 -36.53 32.94 -37.16
C LEU A 334 -36.67 31.58 -37.88
N SER A 335 -36.21 31.50 -39.13
CA SER A 335 -36.18 30.25 -39.88
C SER A 335 -34.97 29.39 -39.51
N PHE A 336 -35.03 28.08 -39.78
CA PHE A 336 -33.87 27.19 -39.59
C PHE A 336 -32.66 27.60 -40.45
N ALA A 337 -32.90 28.14 -41.65
CA ALA A 337 -31.85 28.62 -42.54
C ALA A 337 -31.17 29.88 -41.96
N ASP A 338 -31.94 30.82 -41.42
CA ASP A 338 -31.41 32.01 -40.75
C ASP A 338 -30.62 31.64 -39.49
N TRP A 339 -31.14 30.70 -38.69
CA TRP A 339 -30.44 30.18 -37.50
C TRP A 339 -29.11 29.51 -37.86
N SER A 340 -29.10 28.67 -38.90
CA SER A 340 -27.88 28.01 -39.39
C SER A 340 -26.87 29.04 -39.91
N ALA A 341 -27.33 30.10 -40.60
CA ALA A 341 -26.48 31.18 -41.08
C ALA A 341 -25.87 31.99 -39.92
N ILE A 342 -26.63 32.30 -38.87
CA ILE A 342 -26.13 32.93 -37.64
C ILE A 342 -25.07 32.05 -36.99
N SER A 343 -25.36 30.77 -36.81
CA SER A 343 -24.42 29.81 -36.22
C SER A 343 -23.11 29.73 -37.02
N ALA A 344 -23.18 29.78 -38.35
CA ALA A 344 -22.01 29.75 -39.21
C ALA A 344 -21.16 31.02 -39.07
N LYS A 345 -21.78 32.21 -38.99
CA LYS A 345 -21.08 33.49 -38.77
C LYS A 345 -20.35 33.55 -37.41
N LEU A 346 -20.90 32.91 -36.38
CA LEU A 346 -20.30 32.85 -35.04
C LEU A 346 -19.32 31.68 -34.84
N ALA A 347 -19.23 30.77 -35.82
CA ALA A 347 -18.46 29.54 -35.69
C ALA A 347 -16.95 29.79 -35.54
N THR A 348 -16.39 30.75 -36.30
CA THR A 348 -14.95 31.07 -36.27
C THR A 348 -14.52 31.58 -34.90
N TRP A 349 -15.27 32.52 -34.31
CA TRP A 349 -15.01 33.02 -32.96
C TRP A 349 -15.06 31.89 -31.93
N ARG A 350 -16.09 31.04 -32.00
CA ARG A 350 -16.25 29.90 -31.08
C ARG A 350 -15.13 28.88 -31.21
N ALA A 351 -14.71 28.58 -32.44
CA ALA A 351 -13.58 27.69 -32.70
C ALA A 351 -12.27 28.26 -32.14
N TRP A 352 -12.03 29.56 -32.32
CA TRP A 352 -10.90 30.26 -31.72
C TRP A 352 -10.94 30.24 -30.19
N GLN A 353 -12.10 30.51 -29.58
CA GLN A 353 -12.25 30.49 -28.12
C GLN A 353 -12.08 29.07 -27.55
N ALA A 354 -12.57 28.05 -28.26
CA ALA A 354 -12.36 26.64 -27.89
C ALA A 354 -10.91 26.18 -28.05
N ALA A 355 -10.13 26.85 -28.92
CA ALA A 355 -8.70 26.62 -29.10
C ALA A 355 -7.83 27.34 -28.05
N LYS A 356 -8.43 28.04 -27.07
CA LYS A 356 -7.69 28.69 -25.98
C LYS A 356 -6.88 27.63 -25.21
N PRO A 357 -5.54 27.75 -25.12
CA PRO A 357 -4.72 26.78 -24.39
C PRO A 357 -5.12 26.70 -22.91
N ASP A 358 -5.24 25.49 -22.37
CA ASP A 358 -5.42 25.29 -20.93
C ASP A 358 -4.05 25.35 -20.24
N SER A 359 -3.76 26.48 -19.60
CA SER A 359 -2.45 26.73 -18.98
C SER A 359 -2.57 27.72 -17.82
N ALA A 360 -1.79 27.48 -16.77
CA ALA A 360 -1.68 28.42 -15.65
C ALA A 360 -0.96 29.74 -16.05
N LEU A 361 -0.30 29.78 -17.21
CA LEU A 361 0.42 30.96 -17.70
C LEU A 361 -0.51 32.13 -18.05
N HIS A 362 -1.83 31.93 -18.15
CA HIS A 362 -2.81 33.03 -18.28
C HIS A 362 -2.80 33.99 -17.07
N GLN A 363 -2.12 33.66 -15.98
CA GLN A 363 -1.90 34.56 -14.84
C GLN A 363 -0.87 35.66 -15.14
N LEU A 364 0.02 35.44 -16.12
CA LEU A 364 1.00 36.43 -16.56
C LEU A 364 0.39 37.36 -17.61
N GLU A 365 0.83 38.61 -17.63
CA GLU A 365 0.38 39.58 -18.62
C GLU A 365 0.86 39.20 -20.04
N LEU A 366 0.01 39.42 -21.04
CA LEU A 366 0.31 39.08 -22.44
C LEU A 366 1.57 39.78 -22.94
N GLU A 367 1.80 41.04 -22.55
CA GLU A 367 3.00 41.80 -22.92
C GLU A 367 4.27 41.09 -22.43
N ARG A 368 4.27 40.60 -21.18
CA ARG A 368 5.39 39.84 -20.61
C ARG A 368 5.63 38.53 -21.36
N LEU A 369 4.58 37.76 -21.65
CA LEU A 369 4.69 36.51 -22.40
C LEU A 369 5.23 36.76 -23.82
N ALA A 370 4.76 37.81 -24.50
CA ALA A 370 5.25 38.17 -25.82
C ALA A 370 6.72 38.62 -25.79
N THR A 371 7.15 39.37 -24.76
CA THR A 371 8.56 39.72 -24.57
C THR A 371 9.41 38.47 -24.34
N ILE A 372 9.00 37.55 -23.47
CA ILE A 372 9.77 36.32 -23.20
C ILE A 372 9.94 35.50 -24.48
N VAL A 373 8.85 35.30 -25.24
CA VAL A 373 8.85 34.53 -26.49
C VAL A 373 9.74 35.14 -27.59
N THR A 374 9.84 36.48 -27.65
CA THR A 374 10.60 37.18 -28.70
C THR A 374 12.03 37.51 -28.34
N SER A 375 12.34 37.59 -27.04
CA SER A 375 13.68 37.91 -26.51
C SER A 375 14.64 36.72 -26.56
N ASP A 376 15.93 36.98 -26.37
CA ASP A 376 16.97 35.96 -26.20
C ASP A 376 17.07 35.44 -24.74
N THR A 377 16.19 35.89 -23.84
CA THR A 377 16.23 35.57 -22.40
C THR A 377 16.14 34.06 -22.15
N SER A 378 15.33 33.34 -22.93
CA SER A 378 15.24 31.87 -22.85
C SER A 378 16.55 31.20 -23.23
N ALA A 379 17.20 31.64 -24.31
CA ALA A 379 18.49 31.09 -24.75
C ALA A 379 19.61 31.39 -23.74
N ARG A 380 19.58 32.56 -23.08
CA ARG A 380 20.51 32.90 -21.99
C ARG A 380 20.30 32.01 -20.76
N LEU A 381 19.05 31.69 -20.42
CA LEU A 381 18.74 30.75 -19.35
C LEU A 381 19.16 29.31 -19.71
N GLU A 382 18.93 28.86 -20.95
CA GLU A 382 19.42 27.55 -21.43
C GLU A 382 20.95 27.44 -21.32
N GLN A 383 21.68 28.51 -21.66
CA GLN A 383 23.14 28.55 -21.48
C GLN A 383 23.54 28.47 -20.01
N LEU A 384 22.82 29.15 -19.11
CA LEU A 384 23.10 29.10 -17.69
C LEU A 384 22.86 27.69 -17.11
N ILE A 385 21.79 27.01 -17.54
CA ILE A 385 21.51 25.61 -17.19
C ILE A 385 22.63 24.69 -17.72
N ALA A 386 23.09 24.91 -18.95
CA ALA A 386 24.19 24.12 -19.52
C ALA A 386 25.54 24.36 -18.81
N LEU A 387 25.81 25.59 -18.37
CA LEU A 387 26.99 25.93 -17.57
C LEU A 387 26.95 25.27 -16.20
N ASP A 388 25.79 25.29 -15.54
CA ASP A 388 25.63 24.58 -14.27
C ASP A 388 25.90 23.09 -14.45
N LEU A 389 25.24 22.46 -15.43
CA LEU A 389 25.37 21.04 -15.72
C LEU A 389 26.81 20.62 -16.13
N ALA A 390 27.67 21.56 -16.50
CA ALA A 390 29.09 21.32 -16.76
C ALA A 390 29.94 21.24 -15.47
N GLU A 391 29.52 21.87 -14.37
CA GLU A 391 30.23 21.97 -13.09
C GLU A 391 29.87 20.81 -12.12
N LYS A 392 29.73 19.59 -12.65
CA LYS A 392 29.34 18.40 -11.87
C LYS A 392 30.36 17.94 -10.82
N THR A 393 31.63 18.28 -11.04
CA THR A 393 32.75 17.64 -10.34
C THR A 393 32.69 17.84 -8.82
N PHE A 394 32.35 19.02 -8.31
CA PHE A 394 32.35 19.23 -6.86
C PHE A 394 31.17 18.55 -6.17
N ALA A 395 29.96 18.71 -6.70
CA ALA A 395 28.76 18.19 -6.07
C ALA A 395 28.68 16.66 -6.12
N ASP A 396 29.11 16.03 -7.22
CA ASP A 396 29.22 14.57 -7.30
C ASP A 396 30.20 14.02 -6.25
N ASN A 397 31.27 14.77 -5.95
CA ASN A 397 32.18 14.41 -4.87
C ASN A 397 31.54 14.58 -3.48
N VAL A 398 30.72 15.62 -3.25
CA VAL A 398 29.97 15.77 -1.99
C VAL A 398 28.96 14.63 -1.81
N ASP A 399 28.23 14.27 -2.86
CA ASP A 399 27.30 13.11 -2.87
C ASP A 399 28.07 11.80 -2.60
N ALA A 400 29.29 11.66 -3.13
CA ALA A 400 30.16 10.54 -2.82
C ALA A 400 30.61 10.53 -1.34
N VAL A 401 30.89 11.68 -0.72
CA VAL A 401 31.18 11.74 0.72
C VAL A 401 29.94 11.37 1.53
N GLU A 402 28.75 11.90 1.20
CA GLU A 402 27.47 11.53 1.83
C GLU A 402 27.31 10.01 1.79
N ARG A 403 27.50 9.41 0.61
CA ARG A 403 27.40 7.96 0.42
C ARG A 403 28.39 7.18 1.29
N LEU A 404 29.64 7.64 1.39
CA LEU A 404 30.65 6.98 2.22
C LEU A 404 30.25 6.97 3.69
N VAL A 405 29.74 8.08 4.20
CA VAL A 405 29.33 8.23 5.61
C VAL A 405 28.10 7.38 5.92
N HIS A 406 27.11 7.35 5.02
CA HIS A 406 25.95 6.46 5.15
C HIS A 406 26.36 4.97 5.13
N TYR A 407 27.26 4.59 4.23
CA TYR A 407 27.73 3.21 4.13
C TYR A 407 28.54 2.81 5.36
N GLN A 408 29.46 3.64 5.83
CA GLN A 408 30.24 3.35 7.05
C GLN A 408 29.32 3.13 8.26
N ARG A 409 28.25 3.93 8.40
CA ARG A 409 27.30 3.80 9.50
C ARG A 409 26.42 2.55 9.42
N ASN A 410 25.92 2.21 8.22
CA ASN A 410 24.78 1.30 8.08
C ASN A 410 25.06 0.03 7.27
N LEU A 411 26.07 0.00 6.40
CA LEU A 411 26.29 -1.11 5.46
C LEU A 411 26.62 -2.42 6.19
N VAL A 412 27.45 -2.40 7.23
CA VAL A 412 27.75 -3.61 8.01
C VAL A 412 26.51 -4.16 8.72
N THR A 413 25.64 -3.28 9.23
CA THR A 413 24.35 -3.68 9.79
C THR A 413 23.48 -4.35 8.74
N LEU A 414 23.43 -3.80 7.51
CA LEU A 414 22.73 -4.44 6.40
C LEU A 414 23.34 -5.81 6.05
N LEU A 415 24.67 -5.92 5.92
CA LEU A 415 25.36 -7.16 5.61
C LEU A 415 25.10 -8.26 6.65
N ARG A 416 25.13 -7.91 7.94
CA ARG A 416 24.75 -8.80 9.05
C ARG A 416 23.30 -9.27 8.97
N ASN A 417 22.42 -8.50 8.35
CA ASN A 417 21.00 -8.82 8.13
C ASN A 417 20.67 -9.29 6.71
N TYR A 418 21.68 -9.53 5.88
CA TYR A 418 21.49 -9.94 4.48
C TYR A 418 22.31 -11.20 4.18
N VAL A 419 23.62 -11.14 4.37
CA VAL A 419 24.55 -12.24 4.08
C VAL A 419 24.39 -13.35 5.13
N SER A 420 24.42 -13.01 6.42
CA SER A 420 24.45 -14.00 7.50
C SER A 420 23.17 -14.08 8.33
N LEU A 421 22.33 -13.04 8.37
CA LEU A 421 21.27 -12.88 9.39
C LEU A 421 21.78 -12.98 10.84
N SER A 422 23.06 -12.65 11.11
CA SER A 422 23.68 -12.79 12.43
C SER A 422 22.91 -12.04 13.51
N ASP A 423 22.43 -10.83 13.22
CA ASP A 423 21.70 -10.01 14.20
C ASP A 423 20.42 -10.71 14.67
N PHE A 424 19.71 -11.39 13.76
CA PHE A 424 18.51 -12.14 14.14
C PHE A 424 18.82 -13.32 15.08
N TYR A 425 19.94 -14.02 14.85
CA TYR A 425 20.24 -15.29 15.51
C TYR A 425 21.11 -15.18 16.76
N GLN A 426 21.93 -14.14 16.89
CA GLN A 426 22.86 -13.96 18.01
C GLN A 426 22.21 -13.22 19.19
N GLY A 427 21.16 -12.42 18.94
CA GLY A 427 20.38 -11.76 19.99
C GLY A 427 21.06 -10.56 20.63
N GLU A 428 22.24 -10.14 20.15
CA GLU A 428 22.91 -8.90 20.58
C GLU A 428 22.17 -7.66 20.06
N ASN A 429 21.74 -7.71 18.81
CA ASN A 429 21.01 -6.65 18.12
C ASN A 429 19.68 -7.18 17.59
N LYS A 430 18.70 -6.30 17.38
CA LYS A 430 17.47 -6.66 16.66
C LYS A 430 17.71 -6.55 15.15
N ALA A 431 17.22 -7.54 14.41
CA ALA A 431 17.34 -7.58 12.96
C ALA A 431 16.57 -6.43 12.28
N ILE A 432 17.01 -6.00 11.09
CA ILE A 432 16.41 -4.86 10.39
C ILE A 432 14.96 -5.09 9.95
N PHE A 433 14.52 -6.34 9.81
CA PHE A 433 13.12 -6.64 9.50
C PHE A 433 12.21 -6.69 10.75
N GLN A 434 12.78 -6.66 11.97
CA GLN A 434 12.01 -6.69 13.21
C GLN A 434 11.47 -5.30 13.55
N ALA A 435 10.18 -5.09 13.27
CA ALA A 435 9.48 -3.81 13.44
C ALA A 435 9.34 -3.35 14.91
N GLY A 436 9.37 -4.27 15.87
CA GLY A 436 9.18 -3.93 17.28
C GLY A 436 8.71 -5.09 18.14
N THR A 437 7.87 -4.79 19.14
CA THR A 437 7.35 -5.76 20.12
C THR A 437 5.84 -5.62 20.28
N LEU A 438 5.10 -6.72 20.07
CA LEU A 438 3.66 -6.77 20.26
C LEU A 438 3.33 -7.39 21.63
N TYR A 439 2.57 -6.67 22.45
CA TYR A 439 2.00 -7.19 23.69
C TYR A 439 0.58 -7.65 23.47
N LEU A 440 0.35 -8.95 23.68
CA LEU A 440 -0.96 -9.59 23.51
C LEU A 440 -1.06 -10.78 24.46
N ASP A 441 -2.19 -10.88 25.18
CA ASP A 441 -2.53 -12.07 25.98
C ASP A 441 -1.46 -12.50 27.01
N GLN A 442 -0.92 -11.53 27.78
CA GLN A 442 0.16 -11.75 28.75
C GLN A 442 1.49 -12.22 28.12
N ARG A 443 1.70 -11.90 26.84
CA ARG A 443 2.92 -12.23 26.09
C ARG A 443 3.51 -11.00 25.43
N SER A 444 4.82 -11.01 25.29
CA SER A 444 5.54 -10.13 24.38
C SER A 444 6.03 -10.95 23.18
N CYS A 445 5.66 -10.55 21.97
CA CYS A 445 6.15 -11.15 20.73
C CYS A 445 7.24 -10.24 20.15
N GLU A 446 8.44 -10.77 19.94
CA GLU A 446 9.59 -10.00 19.42
C GLU A 446 9.83 -10.22 17.92
N LEU A 447 9.31 -11.31 17.35
CA LEU A 447 9.30 -11.51 15.91
C LEU A 447 8.05 -10.85 15.32
N VAL A 448 8.16 -9.53 15.08
CA VAL A 448 7.12 -8.71 14.44
C VAL A 448 7.69 -8.12 13.15
N LEU A 449 6.97 -8.27 12.05
CA LEU A 449 7.33 -7.71 10.73
C LEU A 449 6.23 -6.75 10.26
N TYR A 450 6.59 -5.70 9.54
CA TYR A 450 5.60 -4.97 8.74
C TYR A 450 5.06 -5.86 7.62
N VAL A 451 3.83 -5.62 7.21
CA VAL A 451 3.17 -6.36 6.13
C VAL A 451 2.77 -5.37 5.04
N ALA A 452 3.49 -5.41 3.91
CA ALA A 452 3.15 -4.60 2.74
C ALA A 452 1.93 -5.18 2.00
N ASP A 453 1.89 -6.50 1.82
CA ASP A 453 0.82 -7.20 1.09
C ASP A 453 0.19 -8.33 1.92
N MET A 454 -1.03 -8.08 2.41
CA MET A 454 -1.80 -9.06 3.18
C MET A 454 -2.21 -10.30 2.37
N ALA A 455 -2.43 -10.17 1.06
CA ALA A 455 -2.84 -11.28 0.19
C ALA A 455 -1.67 -12.24 -0.05
N ARG A 456 -0.47 -11.71 -0.33
CA ARG A 456 0.76 -12.52 -0.45
C ARG A 456 1.13 -13.21 0.87
N HIS A 457 0.97 -12.50 2.00
CA HIS A 457 1.12 -13.13 3.31
C HIS A 457 0.07 -14.22 3.57
N ALA A 458 -1.17 -14.06 3.12
CA ALA A 458 -2.21 -15.06 3.30
C ALA A 458 -1.89 -16.40 2.61
N SER A 459 -1.20 -16.39 1.47
CA SER A 459 -0.79 -17.59 0.75
C SER A 459 0.49 -18.22 1.30
N MET A 460 1.49 -17.41 1.70
CA MET A 460 2.80 -17.89 2.13
C MET A 460 2.89 -18.25 3.62
N ALA A 461 2.11 -17.59 4.48
CA ALA A 461 2.16 -17.77 5.94
C ALA A 461 2.01 -19.22 6.45
N PRO A 462 1.14 -20.07 5.88
CA PRO A 462 1.01 -21.46 6.32
C PRO A 462 2.31 -22.27 6.20
N PHE A 463 3.21 -21.92 5.28
CA PHE A 463 4.48 -22.63 5.06
C PHE A 463 5.55 -22.28 6.10
N SER A 464 5.37 -21.21 6.88
CA SER A 464 6.31 -20.81 7.94
C SER A 464 6.33 -21.78 9.14
N GLY A 465 5.25 -22.54 9.35
CA GLY A 465 5.06 -23.41 10.53
C GLY A 465 4.96 -22.66 11.86
N CYS A 466 4.87 -21.33 11.84
CA CYS A 466 4.71 -20.48 13.02
C CYS A 466 3.24 -20.16 13.27
N TYR A 467 2.86 -19.95 14.54
CA TYR A 467 1.54 -19.41 14.86
C TYR A 467 1.60 -17.90 14.63
N LEU A 468 0.78 -17.36 13.73
CA LEU A 468 0.91 -15.97 13.30
C LEU A 468 -0.35 -15.18 13.63
N VAL A 469 -0.16 -13.95 14.08
CA VAL A 469 -1.22 -13.00 14.37
C VAL A 469 -0.98 -11.75 13.54
N TYR A 470 -1.93 -11.46 12.67
CA TYR A 470 -1.94 -10.24 11.89
C TYR A 470 -2.73 -9.18 12.64
N CYS A 471 -2.14 -8.01 12.78
CA CYS A 471 -2.76 -6.87 13.44
C CYS A 471 -2.71 -5.65 12.53
N THR A 472 -3.81 -4.88 12.53
CA THR A 472 -3.78 -3.50 12.04
C THR A 472 -3.49 -2.59 13.24
N CYS A 473 -2.45 -1.77 13.11
CA CYS A 473 -1.99 -0.85 14.12
C CYS A 473 -2.37 0.58 13.72
N THR A 474 -2.99 1.29 14.65
CA THR A 474 -3.44 2.67 14.43
C THR A 474 -2.90 3.57 15.53
N ARG A 475 -2.52 4.79 15.14
CA ARG A 475 -2.05 5.84 16.03
C ARG A 475 -2.61 7.17 15.54
N HIS A 476 -2.94 8.07 16.46
CA HIS A 476 -3.54 9.35 16.10
C HIS A 476 -2.54 10.19 15.29
N GLY A 477 -2.96 10.68 14.11
CA GLY A 477 -2.14 11.50 13.23
C GLY A 477 -1.13 10.74 12.35
N GLU A 478 -1.07 9.40 12.42
CA GLU A 478 -0.20 8.57 11.58
C GLU A 478 -1.04 7.59 10.73
N ALA A 479 -0.51 7.17 9.58
CA ALA A 479 -1.14 6.17 8.73
C ALA A 479 -1.21 4.81 9.43
N ALA A 480 -2.30 4.06 9.20
CA ALA A 480 -2.44 2.72 9.75
C ALA A 480 -1.38 1.77 9.15
N VAL A 481 -0.72 0.99 10.00
CA VAL A 481 0.31 0.02 9.59
C VAL A 481 -0.13 -1.40 9.91
N ASN A 482 0.11 -2.32 8.98
CA ASN A 482 -0.18 -3.73 9.18
C ASN A 482 1.08 -4.45 9.63
N ILE A 483 0.93 -5.30 10.63
CA ILE A 483 2.03 -6.10 11.18
C ILE A 483 1.63 -7.57 11.28
N VAL A 484 2.63 -8.44 11.22
CA VAL A 484 2.51 -9.86 11.57
C VAL A 484 3.42 -10.17 12.73
N ALA A 485 2.87 -10.75 13.79
CA ALA A 485 3.60 -11.22 14.95
C ALA A 485 3.60 -12.75 14.99
N ALA A 486 4.77 -13.35 15.18
CA ALA A 486 4.90 -14.80 15.36
C ALA A 486 4.90 -15.16 16.85
N LEU A 487 3.98 -16.04 17.23
CA LEU A 487 3.96 -16.69 18.53
C LEU A 487 4.66 -18.02 18.44
N THR A 488 5.82 -18.11 19.07
CA THR A 488 6.72 -19.25 19.00
C THR A 488 6.85 -19.99 20.33
N GLY A 489 6.37 -19.40 21.44
CA GLY A 489 6.31 -20.00 22.77
C GLY A 489 5.00 -19.71 23.52
N GLY A 490 4.70 -20.54 24.52
CA GLY A 490 3.48 -20.43 25.35
C GLY A 490 2.43 -21.53 25.09
N ASP A 491 1.24 -21.35 25.67
CA ASP A 491 0.04 -22.14 25.38
C ASP A 491 -0.96 -21.24 24.66
N VAL A 492 -1.58 -21.69 23.58
CA VAL A 492 -2.57 -20.86 22.86
C VAL A 492 -3.96 -21.21 23.38
N ASP A 493 -4.58 -20.24 24.05
CA ASP A 493 -5.98 -20.31 24.43
C ASP A 493 -6.88 -19.95 23.23
N GLU A 494 -8.13 -20.44 23.26
CA GLU A 494 -9.18 -20.21 22.25
C GLU A 494 -9.58 -18.73 22.09
N LEU A 495 -8.95 -17.83 22.86
CA LEU A 495 -9.20 -16.39 22.90
C LEU A 495 -8.37 -15.58 21.90
N MET A 496 -7.59 -16.23 21.02
CA MET A 496 -6.90 -15.56 19.91
C MET A 496 -7.81 -15.48 18.69
N VAL A 497 -8.86 -14.67 18.82
CA VAL A 497 -9.89 -14.45 17.79
C VAL A 497 -9.69 -13.06 17.15
N PRO A 498 -9.99 -12.90 15.85
CA PRO A 498 -10.11 -11.58 15.24
C PRO A 498 -10.97 -10.62 16.08
N GLY A 499 -10.53 -9.36 16.20
CA GLY A 499 -11.18 -8.32 17.01
C GLY A 499 -10.55 -8.11 18.41
N ARG A 500 -9.61 -8.95 18.84
CA ARG A 500 -8.88 -8.72 20.09
C ARG A 500 -7.91 -7.55 19.96
N ASN A 501 -7.84 -6.70 20.98
CA ASN A 501 -6.91 -5.58 21.04
C ASN A 501 -5.61 -5.97 21.76
N GLY A 502 -4.51 -5.41 21.29
CA GLY A 502 -3.18 -5.44 21.90
C GLY A 502 -2.49 -4.09 21.76
N ILE A 503 -1.25 -4.01 22.22
CA ILE A 503 -0.42 -2.80 22.11
C ILE A 503 0.87 -3.18 21.37
N PHE A 504 1.19 -2.47 20.30
CA PHE A 504 2.43 -2.63 19.56
C PHE A 504 3.36 -1.46 19.91
N TYR A 505 4.60 -1.78 20.27
CA TYR A 505 5.67 -0.80 20.40
C TYR A 505 6.64 -0.95 19.23
N ASP A 506 6.85 0.12 18.48
CA ASP A 506 7.85 0.14 17.41
C ASP A 506 9.29 0.20 17.97
N ARG A 507 10.30 0.20 17.09
CA ARG A 507 11.71 0.33 17.53
C ARG A 507 12.03 1.67 18.19
N LYS A 508 11.24 2.71 17.94
CA LYS A 508 11.37 4.05 18.56
C LYS A 508 10.69 4.12 19.93
N GLY A 509 10.06 3.03 20.40
CA GLY A 509 9.35 2.97 21.67
C GLY A 509 7.98 3.64 21.65
N ARG A 510 7.44 4.00 20.47
CA ARG A 510 6.13 4.62 20.30
C ARG A 510 5.04 3.55 20.38
N ASP A 511 3.95 3.86 21.06
CA ASP A 511 2.82 2.97 21.26
C ASP A 511 1.79 3.08 20.13
N TRP A 512 1.30 1.92 19.69
CA TRP A 512 0.29 1.77 18.65
C TRP A 512 -0.83 0.87 19.16
N LYS A 513 -2.08 1.24 18.88
CA LYS A 513 -3.23 0.39 19.16
C LYS A 513 -3.30 -0.71 18.10
N ALA A 514 -3.02 -1.94 18.50
CA ALA A 514 -3.05 -3.11 17.62
C ALA A 514 -4.39 -3.83 17.73
N SER A 515 -5.03 -4.12 16.60
CA SER A 515 -6.27 -4.91 16.54
C SER A 515 -6.07 -6.14 15.67
N VAL A 516 -6.34 -7.33 16.21
CA VAL A 516 -6.14 -8.60 15.50
C VAL A 516 -7.14 -8.73 14.36
N ILE A 517 -6.65 -8.89 13.12
CA ILE A 517 -7.46 -9.05 11.91
C ILE A 517 -7.54 -10.51 11.45
N LYS A 518 -6.44 -11.25 11.57
CA LYS A 518 -6.34 -12.62 11.07
C LYS A 518 -5.36 -13.42 11.91
N VAL A 519 -5.66 -14.69 12.09
CA VAL A 519 -4.81 -15.62 12.83
C VAL A 519 -4.55 -16.85 11.97
N VAL A 520 -3.28 -17.24 11.86
CA VAL A 520 -2.86 -18.49 11.21
C VAL A 520 -2.44 -19.46 12.31
N ALA A 521 -3.30 -20.43 12.58
CA ALA A 521 -3.11 -21.39 13.66
C ALA A 521 -2.10 -22.49 13.25
N GLN A 522 -1.02 -22.61 14.02
CA GLN A 522 -0.01 -23.68 13.94
C GLN A 522 0.37 -24.14 15.36
N PRO A 523 0.86 -25.36 15.57
CA PRO A 523 1.21 -25.82 16.91
C PRO A 523 2.32 -24.95 17.55
N VAL A 524 2.07 -24.45 18.77
CA VAL A 524 3.05 -23.64 19.52
C VAL A 524 3.94 -24.51 20.41
N SER A 525 3.39 -25.58 21.01
CA SER A 525 4.16 -26.55 21.81
C SER A 525 3.66 -27.99 21.66
N ILE A 526 4.53 -28.96 21.93
CA ILE A 526 4.19 -30.40 21.91
C ILE A 526 3.16 -30.74 23.01
N ARG A 527 3.29 -30.10 24.19
CA ARG A 527 2.38 -30.32 25.32
C ARG A 527 0.95 -29.93 24.98
N GLN A 528 0.79 -28.82 24.27
CA GLN A 528 -0.52 -28.39 23.79
C GLN A 528 -1.10 -29.36 22.75
N ALA A 529 -0.26 -29.87 21.84
CA ALA A 529 -0.69 -30.79 20.79
C ALA A 529 -1.29 -32.10 21.34
N PHE A 530 -0.82 -32.56 22.51
CA PHE A 530 -1.35 -33.75 23.19
C PHE A 530 -2.86 -33.64 23.49
N TRP A 531 -3.31 -32.46 23.92
CA TRP A 531 -4.70 -32.20 24.31
C TRP A 531 -5.59 -31.72 23.15
N SER A 532 -4.98 -31.32 22.03
CA SER A 532 -5.69 -30.72 20.89
C SER A 532 -6.80 -31.58 20.28
N PRO A 533 -6.69 -32.93 20.15
CA PRO A 533 -7.76 -33.75 19.60
C PRO A 533 -9.00 -33.74 20.50
N TYR A 534 -8.81 -33.81 21.82
CA TYR A 534 -9.91 -33.81 22.79
C TYR A 534 -10.63 -32.47 22.82
N LYS A 535 -9.90 -31.35 22.75
CA LYS A 535 -10.52 -30.02 22.63
C LYS A 535 -11.38 -29.90 21.38
N ARG A 536 -10.92 -30.41 20.23
CA ARG A 536 -11.71 -30.41 18.99
C ARG A 536 -12.98 -31.25 19.09
N VAL A 537 -12.91 -32.41 19.76
CA VAL A 537 -14.09 -33.26 20.01
C VAL A 537 -15.07 -32.55 20.94
N ALA A 538 -14.59 -31.89 22.00
CA ALA A 538 -15.43 -31.12 22.90
C ALA A 538 -16.13 -29.95 22.16
N ALA A 539 -15.38 -29.16 21.38
CA ALA A 539 -15.95 -28.08 20.57
C ALA A 539 -16.94 -28.60 19.51
N PHE A 540 -16.69 -29.77 18.92
CA PHE A 540 -17.64 -30.40 18.01
C PHE A 540 -18.92 -30.79 18.74
N ILE A 541 -18.85 -31.44 19.90
CA ILE A 541 -20.00 -31.79 20.73
C ILE A 541 -20.78 -30.54 21.13
N GLU A 542 -20.09 -29.49 21.57
CA GLU A 542 -20.70 -28.21 21.90
C GLU A 542 -21.42 -27.61 20.69
N SER A 543 -20.79 -27.60 19.51
CA SER A 543 -21.43 -27.10 18.28
C SER A 543 -22.67 -27.91 17.88
N GLN A 544 -22.67 -29.22 18.11
CA GLN A 544 -23.83 -30.08 17.86
C GLN A 544 -24.93 -29.82 18.89
N LEU A 545 -24.59 -29.63 20.16
CA LEU A 545 -25.54 -29.25 21.21
C LEU A 545 -26.14 -27.87 20.96
N GLN A 546 -25.34 -26.88 20.54
CA GLN A 546 -25.81 -25.56 20.15
C GLN A 546 -26.72 -25.64 18.91
N LYS A 547 -26.37 -26.43 17.90
CA LYS A 547 -27.24 -26.67 16.72
C LYS A 547 -28.54 -27.37 17.10
N PHE A 548 -28.50 -28.30 18.06
CA PHE A 548 -29.68 -29.00 18.57
C PHE A 548 -30.56 -28.09 19.43
N ALA A 549 -29.97 -27.23 20.25
CA ALA A 549 -30.69 -26.20 21.01
C ALA A 549 -31.36 -25.19 20.05
N ALA A 550 -30.61 -24.69 19.06
CA ALA A 550 -31.13 -23.77 18.05
C ALA A 550 -32.23 -24.39 17.16
N SER A 551 -32.17 -25.70 16.87
CA SER A 551 -33.23 -26.38 16.14
C SER A 551 -34.48 -26.62 17.00
N ARG A 552 -34.31 -26.88 18.31
CA ARG A 552 -35.42 -26.96 19.28
C ARG A 552 -36.08 -25.60 19.50
N ASP A 553 -35.32 -24.51 19.59
CA ASP A 553 -35.89 -23.16 19.65
C ASP A 553 -36.66 -22.83 18.36
N LYS A 554 -36.13 -23.18 17.18
CA LYS A 554 -36.87 -23.05 15.91
C LYS A 554 -38.14 -23.91 15.85
N ASP A 555 -38.12 -25.13 16.38
CA ASP A 555 -39.30 -26.00 16.46
C ASP A 555 -40.36 -25.44 17.43
N ILE A 556 -39.93 -24.79 18.52
CA ILE A 556 -40.81 -24.15 19.51
C ILE A 556 -41.39 -22.84 18.94
N GLU A 557 -40.59 -22.05 18.22
CA GLU A 557 -41.00 -20.81 17.54
C GLU A 557 -41.97 -21.12 16.38
N ALA A 558 -41.74 -22.21 15.63
CA ALA A 558 -42.66 -22.71 14.60
C ALA A 558 -43.98 -23.24 15.20
N LYS A 559 -43.95 -23.89 16.36
CA LYS A 559 -45.16 -24.29 17.11
C LYS A 559 -45.92 -23.11 17.71
N THR A 560 -45.21 -22.02 18.05
CA THR A 560 -45.83 -20.78 18.56
C THR A 560 -46.45 -19.97 17.43
N THR A 561 -45.83 -19.96 16.24
CA THR A 561 -46.36 -19.31 15.03
C THR A 561 -47.56 -20.05 14.44
N SER A 562 -47.61 -21.39 14.56
CA SER A 562 -48.79 -22.20 14.19
C SER A 562 -49.91 -22.21 15.23
N GLY A 563 -49.65 -21.77 16.46
CA GLY A 563 -50.65 -21.63 17.53
C GLY A 563 -51.48 -20.33 17.46
N VAL A 564 -51.08 -19.34 16.66
CA VAL A 564 -51.77 -18.03 16.55
C VAL A 564 -52.54 -17.87 15.22
N ALA A 565 -52.42 -18.81 14.28
CA ALA A 565 -53.16 -18.79 13.02
C ALA A 565 -53.79 -20.17 12.69
N SER A 566 -54.78 -20.60 13.48
CA SER A 566 -55.78 -21.56 13.01
C SER A 566 -57.09 -21.51 13.81
N ALA A 567 -57.77 -20.36 13.73
CA ALA A 567 -59.22 -20.37 13.69
C ALA A 567 -59.64 -20.30 12.21
N ALA A 568 -60.43 -21.30 11.80
CA ALA A 568 -61.14 -21.47 10.52
C ALA A 568 -60.46 -22.31 9.39
N ALA A 569 -61.14 -23.44 9.13
CA ALA A 569 -61.41 -24.11 7.85
C ALA A 569 -60.35 -24.98 7.13
N THR A 570 -60.81 -26.18 6.78
CA THR A 570 -60.22 -27.27 5.97
C THR A 570 -60.35 -26.99 4.44
N PRO A 571 -59.72 -27.79 3.55
CA PRO A 571 -58.41 -27.55 2.94
C PRO A 571 -58.46 -27.31 1.41
N ALA A 572 -57.39 -26.78 0.82
CA ALA A 572 -57.13 -26.88 -0.61
C ALA A 572 -55.65 -27.19 -0.87
N ALA A 573 -55.43 -28.21 -1.69
CA ALA A 573 -54.13 -28.76 -2.04
C ALA A 573 -53.31 -27.80 -2.91
N ALA A 574 -52.02 -27.68 -2.60
CA ALA A 574 -50.99 -27.33 -3.57
C ALA A 574 -49.78 -28.24 -3.32
N THR A 575 -49.62 -29.21 -4.20
CA THR A 575 -48.43 -30.05 -4.34
C THR A 575 -47.23 -29.17 -4.71
N SER A 576 -46.29 -29.03 -3.78
CA SER A 576 -44.87 -28.87 -4.14
C SER A 576 -44.19 -30.19 -3.80
N GLY A 577 -43.52 -30.77 -4.80
CA GLY A 577 -42.94 -32.10 -4.74
C GLY A 577 -41.96 -32.24 -3.57
N PHE A 578 -42.43 -32.86 -2.49
CA PHE A 578 -41.57 -33.44 -1.48
C PHE A 578 -40.95 -34.68 -2.10
N ASP A 579 -39.71 -34.56 -2.56
CA ASP A 579 -38.98 -35.64 -3.20
C ASP A 579 -38.57 -36.66 -2.12
N ILE A 580 -39.47 -37.61 -1.86
CA ILE A 580 -39.31 -38.69 -0.87
C ILE A 580 -38.05 -39.49 -1.16
N ALA A 581 -37.56 -39.57 -2.41
CA ALA A 581 -36.30 -40.23 -2.72
C ALA A 581 -35.08 -39.43 -2.24
N LYS A 582 -35.10 -38.10 -2.35
CA LYS A 582 -34.02 -37.20 -1.91
C LYS A 582 -34.00 -37.04 -0.38
N PHE A 583 -35.17 -37.04 0.27
CA PHE A 583 -35.28 -37.04 1.72
C PHE A 583 -35.09 -38.42 2.35
N ALA A 584 -35.61 -39.51 1.76
CA ALA A 584 -35.30 -40.86 2.23
C ALA A 584 -33.82 -41.20 2.03
N GLY A 585 -33.15 -40.70 0.98
CA GLY A 585 -31.70 -40.84 0.82
C GLY A 585 -30.91 -40.15 1.93
N ILE A 586 -31.31 -38.93 2.33
CA ILE A 586 -30.65 -38.17 3.40
C ILE A 586 -31.01 -38.72 4.79
N PHE A 587 -32.26 -39.11 5.05
CA PHE A 587 -32.69 -39.71 6.32
C PHE A 587 -32.25 -41.17 6.47
N ALA A 588 -32.15 -41.94 5.39
CA ALA A 588 -31.51 -43.25 5.41
C ALA A 588 -30.00 -43.11 5.61
N ALA A 589 -29.33 -42.13 4.98
CA ALA A 589 -27.91 -41.88 5.24
C ALA A 589 -27.65 -41.42 6.68
N ILE A 590 -28.48 -40.53 7.24
CA ILE A 590 -28.39 -40.07 8.64
C ILE A 590 -28.78 -41.19 9.61
N GLY A 591 -29.85 -41.95 9.32
CA GLY A 591 -30.32 -43.07 10.13
C GLY A 591 -29.38 -44.27 10.12
N LEU A 592 -28.71 -44.53 8.99
CA LEU A 592 -27.69 -45.57 8.84
C LEU A 592 -26.35 -45.11 9.41
N ALA A 593 -26.04 -43.81 9.38
CA ALA A 593 -24.89 -43.23 10.11
C ALA A 593 -25.09 -43.24 11.64
N LEU A 594 -26.29 -42.91 12.13
CA LEU A 594 -26.66 -43.05 13.56
C LEU A 594 -26.73 -44.52 13.98
N GLY A 595 -27.23 -45.40 13.11
CA GLY A 595 -27.21 -46.86 13.31
C GLY A 595 -25.79 -47.41 13.35
N ALA A 596 -24.89 -46.93 12.49
CA ALA A 596 -23.47 -47.27 12.48
C ALA A 596 -22.72 -46.73 13.70
N LEU A 597 -23.04 -45.52 14.16
CA LEU A 597 -22.53 -44.97 15.43
C LEU A 597 -23.05 -45.78 16.62
N GLY A 598 -24.32 -46.21 16.59
CA GLY A 598 -24.93 -47.05 17.60
C GLY A 598 -24.30 -48.44 17.67
N THR A 599 -24.04 -49.09 16.53
CA THR A 599 -23.33 -50.38 16.47
C THR A 599 -21.86 -50.25 16.83
N MET A 600 -21.20 -49.14 16.48
CA MET A 600 -19.83 -48.85 16.90
C MET A 600 -19.75 -48.64 18.41
N LEU A 601 -20.66 -47.86 19.01
CA LEU A 601 -20.75 -47.67 20.46
C LEU A 601 -21.07 -48.98 21.17
N ALA A 602 -22.01 -49.78 20.66
CA ALA A 602 -22.34 -51.09 21.21
C ALA A 602 -21.15 -52.06 21.12
N ALA A 603 -20.39 -52.06 20.02
CA ALA A 603 -19.18 -52.86 19.86
C ALA A 603 -18.05 -52.41 20.80
N VAL A 604 -17.88 -51.10 21.02
CA VAL A 604 -16.93 -50.55 22.00
C VAL A 604 -17.30 -50.96 23.43
N VAL A 605 -18.58 -50.86 23.78
CA VAL A 605 -19.09 -51.26 25.10
C VAL A 605 -18.96 -52.77 25.32
N ALA A 606 -19.33 -53.59 24.33
CA ALA A 606 -19.17 -55.04 24.38
C ALA A 606 -17.70 -55.46 24.47
N GLY A 607 -16.80 -54.78 23.75
CA GLY A 607 -15.36 -54.97 23.84
C GLY A 607 -14.77 -54.51 25.19
N LEU A 608 -15.37 -53.52 25.85
CA LEU A 608 -14.98 -53.11 27.20
C LEU A 608 -15.40 -54.15 28.25
N PHE A 609 -16.57 -54.77 28.09
CA PHE A 609 -17.08 -55.81 29.00
C PHE A 609 -16.39 -57.17 28.85
N SER A 610 -15.66 -57.43 27.76
CA SER A 610 -14.89 -58.67 27.58
C SER A 610 -13.47 -58.61 28.16
N LEU A 611 -13.04 -57.44 28.66
CA LEU A 611 -11.72 -57.19 29.23
C LEU A 611 -11.70 -57.42 30.74
N GLN A 612 -10.57 -57.92 31.25
CA GLN A 612 -10.33 -57.98 32.70
C GLN A 612 -10.22 -56.56 33.28
N TRP A 613 -10.66 -56.34 34.51
CA TRP A 613 -10.73 -55.00 35.13
C TRP A 613 -9.40 -54.22 35.10
N TRP A 614 -8.25 -54.91 35.16
CA TRP A 614 -6.91 -54.31 35.07
C TRP A 614 -6.51 -53.92 33.63
N GLN A 615 -7.14 -54.51 32.60
CA GLN A 615 -6.89 -54.19 31.19
C GLN A 615 -7.61 -52.91 30.77
N VAL A 616 -8.72 -52.57 31.41
CA VAL A 616 -9.50 -51.34 31.13
C VAL A 616 -8.66 -50.06 31.21
N PRO A 617 -7.90 -49.77 32.30
CA PRO A 617 -7.05 -48.57 32.35
C PRO A 617 -5.90 -48.59 31.32
N LEU A 618 -5.36 -49.77 30.97
CA LEU A 618 -4.34 -49.91 29.93
C LEU A 618 -4.90 -49.62 28.53
N VAL A 619 -6.11 -50.10 28.23
CA VAL A 619 -6.80 -49.83 26.96
C VAL A 619 -7.17 -48.35 26.86
N LEU A 620 -7.66 -47.72 27.93
CA LEU A 620 -7.93 -46.28 27.96
C LEU A 620 -6.66 -45.45 27.73
N LEU A 621 -5.55 -45.80 28.37
CA LEU A 621 -4.26 -45.16 28.14
C LEU A 621 -3.77 -45.40 26.69
N GLY A 622 -3.93 -46.61 26.17
CA GLY A 622 -3.56 -46.97 24.79
C GLY A 622 -4.34 -46.17 23.75
N VAL A 623 -5.66 -46.03 23.91
CA VAL A 623 -6.52 -45.20 23.06
C VAL A 623 -6.14 -43.73 23.19
N MET A 624 -5.87 -43.26 24.42
CA MET A 624 -5.46 -41.89 24.68
C MET A 624 -4.16 -41.54 23.93
N LEU A 625 -3.17 -42.43 24.00
CA LEU A 625 -1.91 -42.29 23.27
C LEU A 625 -2.11 -42.44 21.76
N LEU A 626 -2.95 -43.37 21.29
CA LEU A 626 -3.21 -43.55 19.86
C LEU A 626 -3.84 -42.32 19.20
N ILE A 627 -4.70 -41.60 19.93
CA ILE A 627 -5.31 -40.34 19.48
C ILE A 627 -4.29 -39.18 19.57
N SER A 628 -3.51 -39.09 20.65
CA SER A 628 -2.61 -37.96 20.91
C SER A 628 -1.26 -38.03 20.19
N CYS A 629 -0.68 -39.23 20.01
CA CYS A 629 0.65 -39.43 19.43
C CYS A 629 0.77 -38.87 18.00
N PRO A 630 -0.18 -39.09 17.07
CA PRO A 630 -0.11 -38.47 15.74
C PRO A 630 -0.05 -36.94 15.80
N SER A 631 -0.82 -36.33 16.69
CA SER A 631 -0.85 -34.86 16.87
C SER A 631 0.45 -34.33 17.46
N MET A 632 1.02 -35.04 18.44
CA MET A 632 2.33 -34.73 18.99
C MET A 632 3.45 -34.87 17.96
N LEU A 633 3.40 -35.92 17.13
CA LEU A 633 4.38 -36.15 16.07
C LEU A 633 4.32 -35.05 15.02
N MET A 634 3.12 -34.67 14.58
CA MET A 634 2.91 -33.55 13.67
C MET A 634 3.41 -32.24 14.28
N ALA A 635 3.09 -31.95 15.54
CA ALA A 635 3.61 -30.77 16.23
C ALA A 635 5.14 -30.79 16.33
N PHE A 636 5.74 -31.92 16.69
CA PHE A 636 7.19 -32.07 16.73
C PHE A 636 7.85 -31.82 15.37
N MET A 637 7.26 -32.35 14.29
CA MET A 637 7.74 -32.12 12.92
C MET A 637 7.60 -30.65 12.50
N THR A 638 6.45 -30.02 12.77
CA THR A 638 6.21 -28.60 12.45
C THR A 638 7.14 -27.68 13.23
N LEU A 639 7.31 -27.91 14.54
CA LEU A 639 8.21 -27.12 15.40
C LEU A 639 9.67 -27.16 14.95
N ARG A 640 10.14 -28.31 14.42
CA ARG A 640 11.49 -28.46 13.87
C ARG A 640 11.63 -27.90 12.44
N ARG A 641 10.53 -27.66 11.75
CA ARG A 641 10.47 -27.15 10.37
C ARG A 641 10.13 -25.67 10.29
N ARG A 642 9.91 -24.98 11.43
CA ARG A 642 9.63 -23.55 11.46
C ARG A 642 10.69 -22.77 10.68
N ASN A 643 10.22 -21.95 9.75
CA ASN A 643 11.06 -21.20 8.83
C ASN A 643 10.56 -19.77 8.70
N LEU A 644 11.46 -18.82 8.83
CA LEU A 644 11.19 -17.40 8.62
C LEU A 644 11.08 -17.05 7.13
N GLY A 645 11.73 -17.82 6.25
CA GLY A 645 11.79 -17.57 4.80
C GLY A 645 10.45 -17.17 4.16
N PRO A 646 9.38 -17.98 4.28
CA PRO A 646 8.08 -17.65 3.68
C PRO A 646 7.46 -16.33 4.13
N LEU A 647 7.80 -15.82 5.32
CA LEU A 647 7.32 -14.53 5.81
C LEU A 647 8.11 -13.37 5.21
N LEU A 648 9.42 -13.53 5.06
CA LEU A 648 10.27 -12.53 4.41
C LEU A 648 10.01 -12.52 2.89
N ASP A 649 9.84 -13.69 2.26
CA ASP A 649 9.49 -13.81 0.84
C ASP A 649 8.14 -13.17 0.50
N ALA A 650 7.22 -13.14 1.48
CA ALA A 650 5.95 -12.43 1.35
C ALA A 650 6.10 -10.90 1.43
N ASN A 651 7.16 -10.41 2.08
CA ASN A 651 7.56 -9.00 2.14
C ASN A 651 8.59 -8.62 1.06
N GLY A 652 8.77 -9.44 0.02
CA GLY A 652 9.63 -9.12 -1.12
C GLY A 652 11.11 -9.47 -0.95
N TRP A 653 11.49 -10.16 0.12
CA TRP A 653 12.84 -10.72 0.21
C TRP A 653 13.00 -11.93 -0.71
N ALA A 654 14.24 -12.26 -1.09
CA ALA A 654 14.59 -13.54 -1.69
C ALA A 654 15.50 -14.31 -0.72
N VAL A 655 14.90 -15.11 0.16
CA VAL A 655 15.66 -15.90 1.14
C VAL A 655 16.17 -17.19 0.49
N ASN A 656 17.49 -17.34 0.44
CA ASN A 656 18.16 -18.46 -0.23
C ASN A 656 18.38 -19.67 0.69
N THR A 657 18.52 -19.45 2.01
CA THR A 657 18.71 -20.53 2.97
C THR A 657 17.45 -20.80 3.80
N ARG A 658 17.41 -21.95 4.48
CA ARG A 658 16.32 -22.26 5.42
C ARG A 658 16.58 -21.52 6.73
N ALA A 659 16.04 -20.31 6.86
CA ALA A 659 16.07 -19.49 8.07
C ALA A 659 15.24 -20.12 9.21
N LYS A 660 15.76 -21.21 9.79
CA LYS A 660 15.06 -22.07 10.75
C LYS A 660 14.96 -21.42 12.13
N ILE A 661 13.76 -21.48 12.70
CA ILE A 661 13.50 -21.10 14.09
C ILE A 661 13.42 -22.37 14.92
N ASN A 662 14.53 -22.75 15.57
CA ASN A 662 14.54 -23.90 16.46
C ASN A 662 13.74 -23.62 17.76
N VAL A 663 13.47 -24.67 18.56
CA VAL A 663 12.63 -24.54 19.77
C VAL A 663 13.21 -23.58 20.83
N PRO A 664 14.50 -23.65 21.23
CA PRO A 664 15.02 -22.73 22.24
C PRO A 664 15.05 -21.27 21.75
N PHE A 665 15.42 -21.04 20.49
CA PHE A 665 15.39 -19.71 19.89
C PHE A 665 13.96 -19.17 19.77
N GLY A 666 13.02 -20.00 19.32
CA GLY A 666 11.60 -19.65 19.30
C GLY A 666 11.03 -19.33 20.69
N ALA A 667 11.54 -19.96 21.76
CA ALA A 667 11.15 -19.61 23.12
C ALA A 667 11.68 -18.24 23.56
N ALA A 668 12.80 -17.76 23.00
CA ALA A 668 13.31 -16.42 23.26
C ALA A 668 12.48 -15.34 22.55
N LEU A 669 11.95 -15.63 21.36
CA LEU A 669 11.12 -14.69 20.58
C LEU A 669 9.72 -14.44 21.14
N THR A 670 9.31 -15.18 22.19
CA THR A 670 8.04 -14.96 22.90
C THR A 670 8.25 -14.94 24.41
N GLY A 671 8.21 -13.75 25.01
CA GLY A 671 8.24 -13.58 26.45
C GLY A 671 6.89 -13.92 27.08
N LEU A 672 6.90 -14.75 28.12
CA LEU A 672 5.71 -15.08 28.91
C LEU A 672 5.71 -14.29 30.21
N ALA A 673 4.54 -13.79 30.63
CA ALA A 673 4.38 -13.15 31.93
C ALA A 673 4.85 -14.07 33.06
N LYS A 674 5.88 -13.64 33.79
CA LYS A 674 6.39 -14.29 34.99
C LYS A 674 6.32 -13.29 36.13
N LEU A 675 5.88 -13.74 37.29
CA LEU A 675 5.98 -12.94 38.51
C LEU A 675 7.47 -12.69 38.82
N PRO A 676 7.84 -11.48 39.26
CA PRO A 676 9.22 -11.18 39.60
C PRO A 676 9.69 -12.07 40.76
N LYS A 677 10.99 -12.39 40.78
CA LYS A 677 11.59 -13.21 41.84
C LYS A 677 11.36 -12.52 43.20
N GLY A 678 10.73 -13.24 44.15
CA GLY A 678 10.39 -12.71 45.47
C GLY A 678 8.97 -12.13 45.61
N ALA A 679 8.15 -12.15 44.56
CA ALA A 679 6.75 -11.75 44.66
C ALA A 679 5.97 -12.64 45.66
N LYS A 680 5.30 -12.03 46.63
CA LYS A 680 4.39 -12.73 47.55
C LYS A 680 3.02 -12.90 46.89
N ARG A 681 2.57 -14.13 46.68
CA ARG A 681 1.25 -14.44 46.14
C ARG A 681 0.25 -14.64 47.27
N SER A 682 -0.81 -13.84 47.32
CA SER A 682 -1.98 -14.19 48.14
C SER A 682 -2.67 -15.39 47.52
N LEU A 683 -2.82 -16.48 48.28
CA LEU A 683 -3.53 -17.68 47.85
C LEU A 683 -5.04 -17.61 48.13
N LYS A 684 -5.52 -16.52 48.74
CA LYS A 684 -6.92 -16.31 49.06
C LYS A 684 -7.59 -15.61 47.88
N ASP A 685 -8.11 -16.41 46.97
CA ASP A 685 -8.96 -15.96 45.87
C ASP A 685 -10.44 -16.03 46.31
N PRO A 686 -11.12 -14.89 46.51
CA PRO A 686 -12.51 -14.84 46.97
C PRO A 686 -13.52 -15.34 45.92
N TYR A 687 -13.11 -15.49 44.65
CA TYR A 687 -13.92 -15.97 43.54
C TYR A 687 -13.40 -17.28 42.94
N ALA A 688 -12.43 -17.94 43.60
CA ALA A 688 -11.96 -19.24 43.14
C ALA A 688 -13.13 -20.23 43.12
N GLU A 689 -13.40 -20.79 41.94
CA GLU A 689 -14.34 -21.90 41.81
C GLU A 689 -13.89 -23.02 42.76
N LYS A 690 -14.83 -23.49 43.59
CA LYS A 690 -14.59 -24.65 44.44
C LYS A 690 -14.24 -25.80 43.51
N LYS A 691 -12.96 -26.20 43.50
CA LYS A 691 -12.48 -27.31 42.69
C LYS A 691 -13.37 -28.52 42.98
N GLN A 692 -14.22 -28.86 42.02
CA GLN A 692 -14.97 -30.11 42.09
C GLN A 692 -13.93 -31.21 42.15
N PRO A 693 -14.01 -32.13 43.11
CA PRO A 693 -12.95 -33.07 43.35
C PRO A 693 -13.07 -34.22 42.34
N TRP A 694 -12.91 -33.92 41.05
CA TRP A 694 -12.93 -34.88 39.96
C TRP A 694 -11.99 -36.05 40.22
N GLY A 695 -10.87 -35.83 40.90
CA GLY A 695 -9.99 -36.89 41.38
C GLY A 695 -10.64 -37.82 42.41
N LEU A 696 -11.40 -37.30 43.38
CA LEU A 696 -12.18 -38.11 44.33
C LEU A 696 -13.38 -38.78 43.64
N ILE A 697 -14.00 -38.14 42.65
CA ILE A 697 -15.10 -38.72 41.87
C ILE A 697 -14.57 -39.87 41.01
N LEU A 698 -13.42 -39.71 40.33
CA LEU A 698 -12.72 -40.77 39.60
C LEU A 698 -12.27 -41.88 40.54
N LEU A 699 -11.74 -41.55 41.71
CA LEU A 699 -11.34 -42.54 42.72
C LEU A 699 -12.56 -43.31 43.24
N ALA A 700 -13.67 -42.64 43.52
CA ALA A 700 -14.92 -43.26 43.96
C ALA A 700 -15.52 -44.14 42.86
N LEU A 701 -15.53 -43.69 41.60
CA LEU A 701 -15.94 -44.50 40.45
C LEU A 701 -15.04 -45.72 40.27
N LEU A 702 -13.72 -45.58 40.43
CA LEU A 702 -12.77 -46.69 40.42
C LEU A 702 -13.01 -47.68 41.56
N LEU A 703 -13.29 -47.19 42.76
CA LEU A 703 -13.61 -48.03 43.92
C LEU A 703 -14.94 -48.75 43.76
N ILE A 704 -15.96 -48.08 43.21
CA ILE A 704 -17.26 -48.69 42.90
C ILE A 704 -17.08 -49.73 41.79
N ALA A 705 -16.31 -49.45 40.74
CA ALA A 705 -16.01 -50.41 39.68
C ALA A 705 -15.19 -51.60 40.20
N ALA A 706 -14.25 -51.39 41.11
CA ALA A 706 -13.49 -52.45 41.77
C ALA A 706 -14.38 -53.30 42.70
N ALA A 707 -15.28 -52.68 43.46
CA ALA A 707 -16.21 -53.36 44.35
C ALA A 707 -17.27 -54.17 43.59
N SER A 708 -17.83 -53.60 42.51
CA SER A 708 -18.77 -54.30 41.63
C SER A 708 -18.08 -55.39 40.80
N GLY A 709 -16.84 -55.17 40.36
CA GLY A 709 -16.01 -56.21 39.75
C GLY A 709 -15.69 -57.35 40.73
N TYR A 710 -15.40 -57.05 42.00
CA TYR A 710 -15.21 -58.05 43.04
C TYR A 710 -16.50 -58.84 43.33
N TRP A 711 -17.66 -58.16 43.35
CA TRP A 711 -18.97 -58.76 43.59
C TRP A 711 -19.53 -59.56 42.40
N LEU A 712 -19.03 -59.32 41.18
CA LEU A 712 -19.38 -60.10 39.99
C LEU A 712 -18.43 -61.29 39.75
N TYR A 713 -17.26 -61.30 40.39
CA TYR A 713 -16.27 -62.38 40.30
C TYR A 713 -16.40 -63.42 41.42
N TRP A 714 -17.16 -63.09 42.46
CA TRP A 714 -17.62 -63.97 43.53
C TRP A 714 -19.13 -64.17 43.39
#